data_AF-A0A1X7UAW0-F1
#
_entry.id   AF-A0A1X7UAW0-F1
#
_cell.length_a   1.000
_cell.length_b   1.000
_cell.length_c   1.000
_cell.angle_alpha   90.00
_cell.angle_beta   90.00
_cell.angle_gamma   90.00
#
_symmetry.space_group_name_H-M   'P 1'
#
loop_
_entity.id
_entity.type
_entity.pdbx_description
1 polymer ?
#
loop_
_entity_poly.entity_id
_entity_poly.type
_entity_poly.pdbx_seq_one_letter_code
_entity_poly.pdbx_strand_id
1 'polypeptide(L)'
;MAVRKKMKLCPYTVTCHLGKGEHVTSVMHRSKPPEDDDNDDDDVENCTSESDYDSHSLQPSFESALDMPTSTHWDELPSHHSIKQRAAEEAWKGRREVYGFLIDSFEEYRYMKHELRTLSFLDQLDSGNVCPACPKDGGSKIVSLDAIFGLPRRKNAGISFNDSLHGNLFFACQSEVDEFVTNNSIGSENNVEECSNFKAGSMLRSASRYHALDETGVFGAGCRHEFPIYFCSLKHGERYAYSIWIMENLIGHSTSEHHFIYDIACNLSRHLKKCGREDLLKNIASLSVPSFHSYGHTASCQVDFSPVRTEGIGLSDGEVMERLWSFLRRFCRMTKEMRPSHRINVLTDALLFYSNKRTEKLSKLLVSRWSRAQSTHAIAHQNLEELKASLNATEGDILKFIEEERSLVLCKSSDGTKESIKSIFARRKFLLELKGKYADGQKIAKKLSAQIKKETLSLKRLLEKHKLYKYEDIINPNSDFWEPVDVMNVSAEVYKMRRSAIHNYLLLQRSEEELELLKQDMLNTLQYFKHKLELIKENQVTIMSEPQTLYNSGLSCLLLKYEHKILLLYNKSKEAFAPIVPALPFFESALNIQVDTDSDDTDDEFDGSEFETDSESEYMYFICIDPDYEYFAFDVFQRFVQCLSLNNALWKSGATA
;
A
#
# COMPACT_ATOMS: atom_id res chain seq x y z
N MET A 1 -40.23 -0.84 16.09
CA MET A 1 -41.22 -0.95 15.01
C MET A 1 -40.51 -0.77 13.67
N ALA A 2 -40.13 -1.87 13.03
CA ALA A 2 -39.45 -1.87 11.73
C ALA A 2 -40.45 -2.29 10.65
N VAL A 3 -40.67 -1.43 9.65
CA VAL A 3 -41.45 -1.76 8.46
C VAL A 3 -40.47 -2.26 7.39
N ARG A 4 -40.39 -3.58 7.25
CA ARG A 4 -39.73 -4.27 6.13
C ARG A 4 -40.55 -4.05 4.85
N LYS A 5 -40.04 -3.31 3.87
CA LYS A 5 -40.50 -3.43 2.47
C LYS A 5 -39.81 -4.64 1.84
N LYS A 6 -40.58 -5.68 1.56
CA LYS A 6 -40.18 -6.80 0.69
C LYS A 6 -40.09 -6.30 -0.75
N MET A 7 -38.89 -6.31 -1.32
CA MET A 7 -38.69 -6.17 -2.76
C MET A 7 -38.79 -7.57 -3.39
N LYS A 8 -39.78 -7.77 -4.26
CA LYS A 8 -39.93 -9.00 -5.06
C LYS A 8 -38.89 -8.98 -6.17
N LEU A 9 -38.00 -9.97 -6.20
CA LEU A 9 -37.11 -10.22 -7.34
C LEU A 9 -37.92 -10.89 -8.47
N CYS A 10 -37.87 -10.30 -9.66
CA CYS A 10 -38.41 -10.84 -10.90
C CYS A 10 -37.37 -11.82 -11.50
N PRO A 11 -37.74 -13.03 -11.94
CA PRO A 11 -36.80 -13.92 -12.63
C PRO A 11 -36.55 -13.42 -14.06
N TYR A 12 -35.28 -13.18 -14.41
CA TYR A 12 -34.86 -12.88 -15.78
C TYR A 12 -34.67 -14.16 -16.58
N THR A 13 -35.32 -14.22 -17.74
CA THR A 13 -35.14 -15.24 -18.78
C THR A 13 -34.06 -14.74 -19.75
N VAL A 14 -32.98 -15.49 -19.95
CA VAL A 14 -31.97 -15.19 -20.97
C VAL A 14 -32.21 -16.10 -22.18
N THR A 15 -32.63 -15.51 -23.31
CA THR A 15 -32.73 -16.20 -24.60
C THR A 15 -31.47 -15.92 -25.41
N CYS A 16 -30.72 -16.97 -25.76
CA CYS A 16 -29.58 -16.88 -26.67
C CYS A 16 -30.02 -17.35 -28.07
N HIS A 17 -29.88 -16.48 -29.09
CA HIS A 17 -30.13 -16.85 -30.48
C HIS A 17 -28.86 -17.46 -31.08
N LEU A 18 -28.80 -18.79 -31.12
CA LEU A 18 -27.89 -19.51 -32.02
C LEU A 18 -28.63 -19.79 -33.32
N GLY A 19 -28.05 -19.36 -34.43
CA GLY A 19 -28.61 -19.58 -35.76
C GLY A 19 -28.89 -21.07 -36.02
N LYS A 20 -30.04 -21.33 -36.64
CA LYS A 20 -30.67 -22.63 -36.97
C LYS A 20 -31.58 -23.21 -35.87
N GLY A 21 -32.72 -22.56 -35.66
CA GLY A 21 -34.02 -23.23 -35.80
C GLY A 21 -34.45 -24.36 -34.84
N GLU A 22 -33.83 -24.54 -33.67
CA GLU A 22 -34.37 -25.43 -32.62
C GLU A 22 -34.33 -24.75 -31.24
N HIS A 23 -35.48 -24.73 -30.55
CA HIS A 23 -35.66 -24.15 -29.23
C HIS A 23 -35.52 -25.22 -28.14
N VAL A 24 -34.60 -25.03 -27.18
CA VAL A 24 -34.55 -25.82 -25.94
C VAL A 24 -34.60 -24.87 -24.75
N THR A 25 -35.64 -24.98 -23.92
CA THR A 25 -35.81 -24.29 -22.64
C THR A 25 -35.32 -25.18 -21.49
N SER A 26 -34.49 -24.65 -20.59
CA SER A 26 -34.18 -25.29 -19.31
C SER A 26 -34.32 -24.29 -18.16
N VAL A 27 -35.01 -24.71 -17.09
CA VAL A 27 -35.21 -23.94 -15.85
C VAL A 27 -34.29 -24.52 -14.79
N MET A 28 -33.37 -23.73 -14.23
CA MET A 28 -32.57 -24.13 -13.06
C MET A 28 -33.22 -23.64 -11.77
N HIS A 29 -33.59 -24.56 -10.88
CA HIS A 29 -33.84 -24.26 -9.46
C HIS A 29 -32.55 -24.45 -8.66
N ARG A 30 -32.13 -23.44 -7.90
CA ARG A 30 -31.06 -23.55 -6.90
C ARG A 30 -31.64 -24.05 -5.58
N SER A 31 -31.10 -25.16 -5.07
CA SER A 31 -31.29 -25.65 -3.71
C SER A 31 -30.41 -24.86 -2.72
N LYS A 32 -30.96 -24.46 -1.57
CA LYS A 32 -30.24 -23.84 -0.44
C LYS A 32 -29.32 -24.87 0.26
N PRO A 33 -28.09 -24.52 0.66
CA PRO A 33 -27.33 -25.26 1.67
C PRO A 33 -27.76 -24.88 3.11
N PRO A 34 -27.46 -25.72 4.13
CA PRO A 34 -27.86 -25.49 5.53
C PRO A 34 -27.09 -24.33 6.18
N GLU A 35 -27.76 -23.66 7.12
CA GLU A 35 -27.24 -22.59 7.98
C GLU A 35 -26.60 -23.24 9.23
N ASP A 36 -25.30 -23.05 9.45
CA ASP A 36 -24.62 -23.36 10.71
C ASP A 36 -24.46 -22.03 11.48
N ASP A 37 -25.22 -21.91 12.57
CA ASP A 37 -25.11 -20.87 13.60
C ASP A 37 -24.12 -21.34 14.68
N ASP A 38 -22.91 -20.78 14.72
CA ASP A 38 -22.00 -20.88 15.87
C ASP A 38 -21.79 -19.48 16.47
N ASN A 39 -22.72 -19.11 17.37
CA ASN A 39 -22.41 -18.24 18.50
C ASN A 39 -21.97 -19.16 19.64
N ASP A 40 -20.78 -18.98 20.18
CA ASP A 40 -20.49 -19.38 21.56
C ASP A 40 -19.50 -18.37 22.17
N ASP A 41 -20.08 -17.54 23.03
CA ASP A 41 -19.42 -16.82 24.11
C ASP A 41 -19.08 -17.83 25.21
N ASP A 42 -17.83 -17.78 25.68
CA ASP A 42 -17.35 -18.49 26.86
C ASP A 42 -17.97 -17.88 28.13
N ASP A 43 -18.87 -18.60 28.80
CA ASP A 43 -19.13 -18.44 30.24
C ASP A 43 -19.41 -19.81 30.87
N VAL A 44 -18.39 -20.35 31.55
CA VAL A 44 -18.45 -21.58 32.34
C VAL A 44 -18.73 -21.22 33.79
N GLU A 45 -19.96 -21.43 34.25
CA GLU A 45 -20.27 -21.59 35.67
C GLU A 45 -21.24 -22.75 35.92
N ASN A 46 -20.68 -23.81 36.51
CA ASN A 46 -21.15 -24.58 37.66
C ASN A 46 -22.60 -25.13 37.77
N CYS A 47 -22.61 -26.37 38.26
CA CYS A 47 -23.54 -26.97 39.24
C CYS A 47 -24.79 -27.75 38.77
N THR A 48 -24.64 -29.08 38.92
CA THR A 48 -25.47 -30.01 39.72
C THR A 48 -26.94 -30.34 39.35
N SER A 49 -27.22 -31.65 39.47
CA SER A 49 -28.50 -32.30 39.83
C SER A 49 -29.61 -32.27 38.75
N GLU A 50 -30.56 -33.18 38.62
CA GLU A 50 -30.92 -34.55 39.05
C GLU A 50 -32.27 -34.79 38.34
N SER A 51 -32.70 -36.05 38.21
CA SER A 51 -34.09 -36.51 37.99
C SER A 51 -34.73 -36.22 36.61
N ASP A 52 -35.70 -36.97 36.09
CA ASP A 52 -36.23 -38.33 36.24
C ASP A 52 -37.35 -38.44 35.17
N TYR A 53 -37.86 -39.66 34.96
CA TYR A 53 -39.16 -40.05 34.37
C TYR A 53 -39.27 -40.31 32.84
N ASP A 54 -39.23 -41.62 32.51
CA ASP A 54 -40.34 -42.45 31.98
C ASP A 54 -41.16 -41.88 30.81
N SER A 55 -41.36 -42.55 29.67
CA SER A 55 -41.91 -43.90 29.36
C SER A 55 -42.62 -43.68 28.00
N HIS A 56 -42.66 -44.56 27.00
CA HIS A 56 -43.35 -45.84 26.98
C HIS A 56 -43.09 -46.53 25.62
N SER A 57 -42.63 -47.79 25.70
CA SER A 57 -43.10 -48.98 24.95
C SER A 57 -43.56 -48.89 23.49
N LEU A 58 -42.94 -49.70 22.61
CA LEU A 58 -43.50 -50.99 22.12
C LEU A 58 -42.57 -51.58 21.03
N GLN A 59 -41.90 -52.69 21.34
CA GLN A 59 -41.52 -53.71 20.33
C GLN A 59 -42.66 -54.75 20.23
N PRO A 60 -42.68 -55.69 19.26
CA PRO A 60 -41.81 -56.88 19.35
C PRO A 60 -41.37 -57.55 18.01
N SER A 61 -40.14 -58.12 18.04
CA SER A 61 -39.81 -59.53 17.70
C SER A 61 -39.83 -59.99 16.22
N PHE A 62 -39.04 -60.96 15.72
CA PHE A 62 -38.08 -61.94 16.28
C PHE A 62 -37.37 -62.65 15.09
N GLU A 63 -36.14 -63.15 15.30
CA GLU A 63 -35.51 -64.42 14.81
C GLU A 63 -35.52 -64.82 13.30
N SER A 64 -34.58 -65.57 12.72
CA SER A 64 -33.25 -66.10 13.07
C SER A 64 -32.66 -66.84 11.83
N ALA A 65 -31.32 -66.99 11.82
CA ALA A 65 -30.55 -68.18 11.41
C ALA A 65 -30.30 -68.58 9.92
N LEU A 66 -28.99 -68.82 9.67
CA LEU A 66 -28.34 -69.95 8.95
C LEU A 66 -27.95 -69.88 7.45
N ASP A 67 -26.69 -70.28 7.26
CA ASP A 67 -26.03 -71.04 6.18
C ASP A 67 -25.54 -70.41 4.85
N MET A 68 -24.22 -70.47 4.67
CA MET A 68 -23.48 -70.66 3.40
C MET A 68 -23.35 -72.18 3.08
N PRO A 69 -22.83 -72.68 1.93
CA PRO A 69 -22.27 -72.04 0.71
C PRO A 69 -22.75 -72.69 -0.64
N THR A 70 -22.42 -72.09 -1.81
CA THR A 70 -21.88 -72.85 -2.98
C THR A 70 -21.31 -71.90 -4.03
N SER A 71 -20.17 -72.30 -4.59
CA SER A 71 -19.39 -71.70 -5.67
C SER A 71 -20.13 -71.60 -7.02
N THR A 72 -19.83 -70.58 -7.81
CA THR A 72 -19.30 -70.74 -9.18
C THR A 72 -18.70 -69.42 -9.68
N HIS A 73 -17.45 -69.49 -10.12
CA HIS A 73 -16.77 -68.46 -10.93
C HIS A 73 -17.55 -68.17 -12.22
N TRP A 74 -17.81 -66.89 -12.47
CA TRP A 74 -17.77 -66.30 -13.82
C TRP A 74 -17.14 -64.92 -13.69
N ASP A 75 -15.96 -64.80 -14.30
CA ASP A 75 -15.24 -63.54 -14.47
C ASP A 75 -15.92 -62.64 -15.51
N GLU A 76 -15.69 -61.33 -15.30
CA GLU A 76 -15.75 -60.21 -16.25
C GLU A 76 -17.09 -59.68 -16.77
N LEU A 77 -17.44 -58.46 -16.31
CA LEU A 77 -17.68 -57.27 -17.15
C LEU A 77 -17.61 -56.01 -16.25
N PRO A 78 -16.84 -54.96 -16.59
CA PRO A 78 -16.89 -53.70 -15.85
C PRO A 78 -18.28 -53.11 -16.00
N SER A 79 -18.96 -52.84 -14.88
CA SER A 79 -20.26 -52.17 -14.92
C SER A 79 -20.14 -50.85 -15.68
N HIS A 80 -21.13 -50.53 -16.52
CA HIS A 80 -21.21 -49.27 -17.29
C HIS A 80 -21.03 -48.01 -16.42
N HIS A 81 -21.17 -48.13 -15.10
CA HIS A 81 -20.95 -47.08 -14.12
C HIS A 81 -19.46 -46.71 -13.95
N SER A 82 -18.54 -47.68 -14.06
CA SER A 82 -17.09 -47.47 -13.91
C SER A 82 -16.45 -46.80 -15.13
N ILE A 83 -16.93 -47.11 -16.34
CA ILE A 83 -16.48 -46.50 -17.59
C ILE A 83 -16.98 -45.06 -17.71
N LYS A 84 -18.22 -44.79 -17.29
CA LYS A 84 -18.75 -43.41 -17.24
C LYS A 84 -18.04 -42.54 -16.21
N GLN A 85 -17.65 -43.09 -15.06
CA GLN A 85 -16.83 -42.38 -14.07
C GLN A 85 -15.42 -42.11 -14.59
N ARG A 86 -14.74 -43.08 -15.21
CA ARG A 86 -13.43 -42.86 -15.84
C ARG A 86 -13.48 -41.89 -17.00
N ALA A 87 -14.48 -41.99 -17.88
CA ALA A 87 -14.67 -41.05 -18.99
C ALA A 87 -15.05 -39.65 -18.49
N ALA A 88 -15.82 -39.54 -17.40
CA ALA A 88 -16.10 -38.27 -16.74
C ALA A 88 -14.83 -37.70 -16.11
N GLU A 89 -14.01 -38.50 -15.41
CA GLU A 89 -12.72 -38.09 -14.84
C GLU A 89 -11.69 -37.71 -15.91
N GLU A 90 -11.62 -38.42 -17.03
CA GLU A 90 -10.78 -38.10 -18.18
C GLU A 90 -11.27 -36.85 -18.92
N ALA A 91 -12.59 -36.71 -19.13
CA ALA A 91 -13.18 -35.48 -19.68
C ALA A 91 -13.08 -34.30 -18.72
N TRP A 92 -12.96 -34.55 -17.41
CA TRP A 92 -12.74 -33.51 -16.40
C TRP A 92 -11.26 -33.16 -16.26
N LYS A 93 -10.35 -34.12 -16.43
CA LYS A 93 -8.90 -33.91 -16.60
C LYS A 93 -8.60 -33.11 -17.88
N GLY A 94 -9.18 -33.48 -19.01
CA GLY A 94 -9.05 -32.74 -20.27
C GLY A 94 -9.63 -31.32 -20.20
N ARG A 95 -10.69 -31.11 -19.40
CA ARG A 95 -11.21 -29.76 -19.12
C ARG A 95 -10.29 -28.91 -18.23
N ARG A 96 -9.55 -29.50 -17.28
CA ARG A 96 -8.53 -28.78 -16.50
C ARG A 96 -7.37 -28.27 -17.37
N GLU A 97 -6.98 -29.01 -18.40
CA GLU A 97 -5.91 -28.59 -19.31
C GLU A 97 -6.30 -27.32 -20.07
N VAL A 98 -7.54 -27.22 -20.57
CA VAL A 98 -8.03 -26.04 -21.30
C VAL A 98 -7.99 -24.77 -20.44
N TYR A 99 -8.40 -24.85 -19.17
CA TYR A 99 -8.33 -23.68 -18.28
C TYR A 99 -6.89 -23.23 -18.00
N GLY A 100 -5.94 -24.16 -17.92
CA GLY A 100 -4.52 -23.82 -17.82
C GLY A 100 -4.06 -22.97 -19.00
N PHE A 101 -4.34 -23.42 -20.23
CA PHE A 101 -4.01 -22.66 -21.45
C PHE A 101 -4.72 -21.30 -21.50
N LEU A 102 -6.00 -21.24 -21.13
CA LEU A 102 -6.75 -19.98 -21.14
C LEU A 102 -6.24 -18.96 -20.12
N ILE A 103 -5.78 -19.40 -18.94
CA ILE A 103 -5.19 -18.51 -17.93
C ILE A 103 -3.91 -17.89 -18.48
N ASP A 104 -2.97 -18.71 -18.96
CA ASP A 104 -1.69 -18.21 -19.46
C ASP A 104 -1.88 -17.30 -20.70
N SER A 105 -2.76 -17.68 -21.64
CA SER A 105 -3.10 -16.83 -22.80
C SER A 105 -3.73 -15.49 -22.40
N PHE A 106 -4.55 -15.48 -21.34
CA PHE A 106 -5.15 -14.22 -20.86
C PHE A 106 -4.10 -13.31 -20.22
N GLU A 107 -3.13 -13.87 -19.49
CA GLU A 107 -2.02 -13.08 -18.94
C GLU A 107 -1.12 -12.50 -20.03
N GLU A 108 -0.76 -13.31 -21.03
CA GLU A 108 -0.02 -12.86 -22.20
C GLU A 108 -0.76 -11.73 -22.93
N TYR A 109 -2.08 -11.85 -23.11
CA TYR A 109 -2.89 -10.78 -23.69
C TYR A 109 -2.84 -9.49 -22.86
N ARG A 110 -2.95 -9.56 -21.53
CA ARG A 110 -2.86 -8.37 -20.65
C ARG A 110 -1.49 -7.70 -20.77
N TYR A 111 -0.42 -8.50 -20.72
CA TYR A 111 0.95 -8.03 -20.89
C TYR A 111 1.17 -7.37 -22.25
N MET A 112 0.81 -8.05 -23.35
CA MET A 112 0.93 -7.49 -24.70
C MET A 112 0.11 -6.21 -24.88
N LYS A 113 -1.09 -6.16 -24.31
CA LYS A 113 -1.93 -4.96 -24.34
C LYS A 113 -1.29 -3.80 -23.57
N HIS A 114 -0.59 -4.08 -22.49
CA HIS A 114 0.18 -3.08 -21.76
C HIS A 114 1.35 -2.57 -22.62
N GLU A 115 2.17 -3.47 -23.17
CA GLU A 115 3.28 -3.14 -24.06
C GLU A 115 2.85 -2.28 -25.27
N LEU A 116 1.71 -2.58 -25.89
CA LEU A 116 1.18 -1.78 -27.00
C LEU A 116 0.66 -0.39 -26.59
N ARG A 117 0.37 -0.18 -25.29
CA ARG A 117 -0.09 1.11 -24.76
C ARG A 117 1.06 2.02 -24.32
N THR A 118 2.15 1.44 -23.85
CA THR A 118 3.35 2.15 -23.36
C THR A 118 4.43 2.25 -24.41
N LEU A 119 4.42 1.32 -25.37
CA LEU A 119 5.46 1.12 -26.37
C LEU A 119 6.84 0.89 -25.74
N SER A 120 6.87 0.25 -24.56
CA SER A 120 8.09 -0.01 -23.80
C SER A 120 9.04 -1.03 -24.47
N PHE A 121 8.55 -1.77 -25.46
CA PHE A 121 9.38 -2.59 -26.34
C PHE A 121 10.21 -1.74 -27.32
N LEU A 122 9.92 -0.45 -27.47
CA LEU A 122 10.81 0.49 -28.16
C LEU A 122 11.85 1.01 -27.17
N ASP A 123 13.09 1.07 -27.62
CA ASP A 123 14.19 1.55 -26.78
C ASP A 123 13.86 2.94 -26.20
N GLN A 124 14.23 3.13 -24.93
CA GLN A 124 14.17 4.39 -24.17
C GLN A 124 12.78 4.80 -23.66
N LEU A 125 11.68 4.15 -24.06
CA LEU A 125 10.35 4.43 -23.50
C LEU A 125 10.06 3.57 -22.25
N ASP A 126 9.66 4.21 -21.15
CA ASP A 126 9.30 3.50 -19.92
C ASP A 126 7.91 2.82 -20.00
N SER A 127 7.75 1.74 -19.24
CA SER A 127 6.49 0.98 -19.10
C SER A 127 5.42 1.70 -18.25
N GLY A 128 5.55 3.01 -18.00
CA GLY A 128 4.65 3.75 -17.11
C GLY A 128 4.90 3.49 -15.62
N ASN A 129 6.05 2.91 -15.28
CA ASN A 129 6.53 2.69 -13.91
C ASN A 129 7.37 3.85 -13.37
N VAL A 130 7.65 4.88 -14.18
CA VAL A 130 8.47 6.03 -13.79
C VAL A 130 7.58 7.22 -13.40
N CYS A 131 7.73 7.73 -12.18
CA CYS A 131 7.02 8.93 -11.73
C CYS A 131 7.48 10.17 -12.51
N PRO A 132 6.59 10.98 -13.11
CA PRO A 132 6.98 12.20 -13.84
C PRO A 132 7.66 13.27 -12.98
N ALA A 133 7.23 13.43 -11.72
CA ALA A 133 7.67 14.52 -10.84
C ALA A 133 8.97 14.22 -10.06
N CYS A 134 9.27 12.94 -9.81
CA CYS A 134 10.48 12.57 -9.08
C CYS A 134 11.75 12.98 -9.85
N PRO A 135 12.78 13.46 -9.15
CA PRO A 135 14.07 13.76 -9.79
C PRO A 135 14.65 12.48 -10.39
N LYS A 136 15.24 12.62 -11.58
CA LYS A 136 15.84 11.51 -12.34
C LYS A 136 17.33 11.37 -12.00
N ASP A 137 18.02 12.49 -11.90
CA ASP A 137 19.42 12.62 -11.50
C ASP A 137 19.54 13.84 -10.55
N GLY A 138 20.36 13.71 -9.50
CA GLY A 138 20.48 14.74 -8.45
C GLY A 138 19.16 15.04 -7.70
N GLY A 139 19.15 16.08 -6.87
CA GLY A 139 17.96 16.52 -6.11
C GLY A 139 17.53 15.57 -4.98
N SER A 140 16.35 15.83 -4.39
CA SER A 140 15.86 15.12 -3.20
C SER A 140 14.72 14.15 -3.53
N LYS A 141 14.91 12.86 -3.22
CA LYS A 141 13.90 11.81 -3.31
C LYS A 141 13.32 11.50 -1.94
N ILE A 142 12.02 11.71 -1.80
CA ILE A 142 11.28 11.43 -0.56
C ILE A 142 10.44 10.17 -0.78
N VAL A 143 10.77 9.12 -0.03
CA VAL A 143 10.25 7.76 -0.21
C VAL A 143 9.61 7.27 1.08
N SER A 144 8.35 6.84 0.99
CA SER A 144 7.66 6.15 2.09
C SER A 144 7.84 4.64 1.95
N LEU A 145 8.13 3.96 3.06
CA LEU A 145 8.29 2.51 3.15
C LEU A 145 7.25 1.94 4.09
N ASP A 146 6.69 0.77 3.75
CA ASP A 146 5.79 0.06 4.65
C ASP A 146 5.60 -1.42 4.26
N ALA A 147 5.02 -2.20 5.18
CA ALA A 147 4.68 -3.61 5.02
C ALA A 147 3.16 -3.84 5.08
N ILE A 148 2.62 -4.59 4.11
CA ILE A 148 1.24 -5.06 4.12
C ILE A 148 1.14 -6.58 4.28
N PHE A 149 0.61 -7.02 5.42
CA PHE A 149 0.31 -8.44 5.70
C PHE A 149 -1.07 -8.91 5.18
N GLY A 150 -1.79 -7.99 4.54
CA GLY A 150 -3.07 -8.26 3.88
C GLY A 150 -2.94 -8.90 2.51
N LEU A 151 -1.73 -9.22 2.04
CA LEU A 151 -1.48 -9.85 0.74
C LEU A 151 -0.71 -11.17 0.88
N PRO A 152 -1.20 -12.15 1.68
CA PRO A 152 -0.51 -13.42 1.86
C PRO A 152 -0.63 -14.32 0.62
N ARG A 153 0.24 -15.33 0.49
CA ARG A 153 0.17 -16.42 -0.50
C ARG A 153 0.29 -17.77 0.19
N ARG A 154 -0.56 -18.73 -0.16
CA ARG A 154 -0.51 -20.08 0.43
C ARG A 154 0.60 -20.94 -0.16
N LYS A 155 1.21 -21.79 0.68
CA LYS A 155 2.17 -22.81 0.21
C LYS A 155 1.56 -23.80 -0.79
N ASN A 156 0.29 -24.15 -0.60
CA ASN A 156 -0.42 -25.10 -1.46
C ASN A 156 -0.92 -24.51 -2.78
N ALA A 157 -0.73 -23.20 -3.04
CA ALA A 157 -1.11 -22.56 -4.30
C ALA A 157 -0.19 -22.93 -5.49
N GLY A 158 0.75 -23.85 -5.28
CA GLY A 158 1.63 -24.41 -6.30
C GLY A 158 2.90 -23.61 -6.53
N ILE A 159 3.66 -24.07 -7.52
CA ILE A 159 4.90 -23.47 -8.01
C ILE A 159 4.71 -22.90 -9.42
N SER A 160 5.53 -21.92 -9.77
CA SER A 160 5.61 -21.39 -11.13
C SER A 160 6.68 -22.12 -11.92
N PHE A 161 6.40 -22.41 -13.19
CA PHE A 161 7.38 -22.99 -14.10
C PHE A 161 8.09 -21.93 -14.95
N ASN A 162 7.39 -20.81 -15.20
CA ASN A 162 7.90 -19.66 -15.93
C ASN A 162 8.00 -18.46 -14.97
N ASP A 163 8.93 -17.57 -15.26
CA ASP A 163 9.06 -16.29 -14.57
C ASP A 163 7.87 -15.36 -14.84
N SER A 164 7.79 -14.27 -14.08
CA SER A 164 6.81 -13.21 -14.31
C SER A 164 7.01 -12.58 -15.70
N LEU A 165 5.90 -12.29 -16.40
CA LEU A 165 5.92 -11.60 -17.70
C LEU A 165 6.47 -10.17 -17.57
N HIS A 166 6.20 -9.51 -16.43
CA HIS A 166 6.73 -8.18 -16.14
C HIS A 166 8.14 -8.22 -15.54
N GLY A 167 8.75 -9.40 -15.38
CA GLY A 167 10.06 -9.56 -14.76
C GLY A 167 10.14 -8.84 -13.41
N ASN A 168 11.15 -7.98 -13.26
CA ASN A 168 11.42 -7.24 -12.03
C ASN A 168 10.97 -5.77 -12.06
N LEU A 169 9.92 -5.44 -12.83
CA LEU A 169 9.50 -4.05 -13.07
C LEU A 169 9.17 -3.26 -11.80
N PHE A 170 8.39 -3.88 -10.90
CA PHE A 170 8.11 -3.34 -9.55
C PHE A 170 8.56 -4.28 -8.45
N PHE A 171 8.41 -5.59 -8.66
CA PHE A 171 8.82 -6.59 -7.69
C PHE A 171 10.27 -7.00 -7.91
N ALA A 172 11.02 -7.04 -6.82
CA ALA A 172 12.38 -7.54 -6.80
C ALA A 172 12.49 -9.01 -7.18
N CYS A 173 13.67 -9.40 -7.66
CA CYS A 173 14.05 -10.79 -7.80
C CYS A 173 13.98 -11.48 -6.43
N GLN A 174 13.02 -12.38 -6.23
CA GLN A 174 12.74 -12.93 -4.90
C GLN A 174 13.91 -13.73 -4.33
N SER A 175 14.71 -14.40 -5.16
CA SER A 175 15.89 -15.15 -4.69
C SER A 175 16.98 -14.23 -4.13
N GLU A 176 17.21 -13.07 -4.76
CA GLU A 176 18.19 -12.09 -4.28
C GLU A 176 17.75 -11.48 -2.94
N VAL A 177 16.46 -11.18 -2.80
CA VAL A 177 15.88 -10.69 -1.54
C VAL A 177 16.01 -11.76 -0.46
N ASP A 178 15.67 -13.01 -0.76
CA ASP A 178 15.73 -14.11 0.21
C ASP A 178 17.16 -14.38 0.68
N GLU A 179 18.13 -14.34 -0.25
CA GLU A 179 19.56 -14.48 0.06
C GLU A 179 20.03 -13.33 0.97
N PHE A 180 19.73 -12.08 0.60
CA PHE A 180 20.09 -10.91 1.40
C PHE A 180 19.49 -10.97 2.80
N VAL A 181 18.19 -11.29 2.90
CA VAL A 181 17.48 -11.38 4.17
C VAL A 181 18.09 -12.49 5.02
N THR A 182 18.41 -13.65 4.46
CA THR A 182 19.04 -14.76 5.19
C THR A 182 20.40 -14.34 5.76
N ASN A 183 21.23 -13.70 4.95
CA ASN A 183 22.58 -13.25 5.34
C ASN A 183 22.54 -12.13 6.40
N ASN A 184 21.54 -11.24 6.34
CA ASN A 184 21.39 -10.12 7.25
C ASN A 184 20.45 -10.40 8.45
N SER A 185 19.98 -11.63 8.61
CA SER A 185 19.15 -12.04 9.76
C SER A 185 19.98 -12.60 10.94
N ILE A 186 21.27 -12.90 10.74
CA ILE A 186 22.15 -13.47 11.77
C ILE A 186 22.65 -12.32 12.66
N GLY A 187 21.88 -12.02 13.70
CA GLY A 187 22.13 -10.91 14.66
C GLY A 187 20.86 -10.28 15.22
N SER A 188 19.67 -10.70 14.76
CA SER A 188 18.37 -10.13 15.13
C SER A 188 17.74 -10.74 16.39
N GLU A 189 18.52 -11.07 17.43
CA GLU A 189 17.92 -11.44 18.72
C GLU A 189 17.40 -10.18 19.44
N ASN A 190 16.11 -9.92 19.19
CA ASN A 190 15.03 -9.59 20.12
C ASN A 190 15.43 -8.99 21.48
N ASN A 191 15.85 -7.72 21.47
CA ASN A 191 15.46 -6.79 22.51
C ASN A 191 15.02 -5.50 21.82
N VAL A 192 13.82 -5.56 21.24
CA VAL A 192 13.12 -4.35 20.79
C VAL A 192 12.65 -3.66 22.07
N GLU A 193 13.36 -2.63 22.51
CA GLU A 193 12.70 -1.62 23.33
C GLU A 193 11.61 -1.01 22.45
N GLU A 194 10.36 -1.46 22.62
CA GLU A 194 9.21 -1.00 21.84
C GLU A 194 9.02 0.53 22.03
N CYS A 195 9.50 1.35 21.07
CA CYS A 195 9.22 2.79 20.99
C CYS A 195 7.76 3.08 20.63
N SER A 196 7.07 2.15 19.99
CA SER A 196 5.71 2.29 19.48
C SER A 196 4.74 1.33 20.16
N ASN A 197 3.51 1.80 20.43
CA ASN A 197 2.37 0.93 20.77
C ASN A 197 1.74 0.30 19.51
N PHE A 198 2.41 0.38 18.36
CA PHE A 198 1.95 -0.22 17.12
C PHE A 198 2.28 -1.71 17.15
N LYS A 199 1.32 -2.56 16.76
CA LYS A 199 1.52 -3.99 16.50
C LYS A 199 2.38 -4.24 15.24
N ALA A 200 3.24 -3.30 14.85
CA ALA A 200 4.25 -3.50 13.83
C ALA A 200 5.31 -4.42 14.44
N GLY A 201 5.32 -5.69 14.02
CA GLY A 201 6.26 -6.70 14.52
C GLY A 201 5.73 -7.69 15.57
N SER A 202 4.47 -7.63 16.00
CA SER A 202 3.97 -8.70 16.86
C SER A 202 3.75 -9.98 16.02
N MET A 203 4.61 -10.98 16.19
CA MET A 203 4.41 -12.37 15.75
C MET A 203 3.12 -13.01 16.30
N LEU A 204 2.32 -12.28 17.08
CA LEU A 204 1.06 -12.71 17.70
C LEU A 204 -0.15 -12.63 16.75
N ARG A 205 -0.01 -13.09 15.49
CA ARG A 205 -1.11 -13.85 14.90
C ARG A 205 -0.70 -15.30 15.03
N SER A 206 -1.45 -16.07 15.81
CA SER A 206 -1.31 -17.53 16.03
C SER A 206 -0.34 -18.18 15.05
N ALA A 207 0.85 -18.59 15.51
CA ALA A 207 1.92 -19.15 14.68
C ALA A 207 1.42 -20.22 13.67
N SER A 208 0.34 -20.93 14.01
CA SER A 208 -0.40 -21.86 13.14
C SER A 208 -0.84 -21.27 11.78
N ARG A 209 -1.24 -20.00 11.71
CA ARG A 209 -1.72 -19.37 10.45
C ARG A 209 -0.60 -19.04 9.47
N TYR A 210 0.64 -18.86 9.93
CA TYR A 210 1.78 -18.56 9.06
C TYR A 210 2.44 -19.81 8.48
N HIS A 211 2.33 -20.97 9.13
CA HIS A 211 2.91 -22.21 8.60
C HIS A 211 2.35 -22.62 7.23
N ALA A 212 1.09 -22.28 6.95
CA ALA A 212 0.42 -22.55 5.68
C ALA A 212 0.73 -21.53 4.58
N LEU A 213 1.45 -20.45 4.89
CA LEU A 213 1.77 -19.37 3.96
C LEU A 213 3.22 -19.44 3.50
N ASP A 214 3.41 -19.31 2.19
CA ASP A 214 4.76 -19.16 1.62
C ASP A 214 5.18 -17.69 1.65
N GLU A 215 4.22 -16.80 1.40
CA GLU A 215 4.40 -15.37 1.53
C GLU A 215 3.39 -14.84 2.55
N THR A 216 3.89 -14.11 3.53
CA THR A 216 3.15 -13.56 4.66
C THR A 216 2.60 -12.16 4.38
N GLY A 217 3.09 -11.51 3.32
CA GLY A 217 2.73 -10.15 2.94
C GLY A 217 3.64 -9.60 1.84
N VAL A 218 3.58 -8.29 1.64
CA VAL A 218 4.42 -7.52 0.71
C VAL A 218 5.04 -6.36 1.47
N PHE A 219 6.31 -6.08 1.21
CA PHE A 219 6.98 -4.85 1.62
C PHE A 219 7.17 -3.97 0.39
N GLY A 220 7.00 -2.66 0.53
CA GLY A 220 7.07 -1.77 -0.62
C GLY A 220 7.49 -0.35 -0.32
N ALA A 221 7.79 0.36 -1.39
CA ALA A 221 8.20 1.75 -1.41
C ALA A 221 7.36 2.56 -2.40
N GLY A 222 7.05 3.80 -2.03
CA GLY A 222 6.34 4.76 -2.86
C GLY A 222 6.91 6.17 -2.69
N CYS A 223 6.93 6.96 -3.76
CA CYS A 223 7.41 8.34 -3.68
C CYS A 223 6.33 9.27 -3.10
N ARG A 224 6.71 10.47 -2.68
CA ARG A 224 5.75 11.48 -2.18
C ARG A 224 4.66 11.88 -3.18
N HIS A 225 4.84 11.64 -4.47
CA HIS A 225 3.82 11.86 -5.52
C HIS A 225 2.81 10.72 -5.64
N GLU A 226 2.84 9.79 -4.68
CA GLU A 226 1.96 8.61 -4.63
C GLU A 226 2.19 7.63 -5.77
N PHE A 227 3.42 7.53 -6.29
CA PHE A 227 3.79 6.49 -7.25
C PHE A 227 4.47 5.30 -6.56
N PRO A 228 4.11 4.06 -6.94
CA PRO A 228 4.84 2.87 -6.54
C PRO A 228 6.26 2.90 -7.13
N ILE A 229 7.25 2.44 -6.36
CA ILE A 229 8.65 2.38 -6.80
C ILE A 229 9.14 0.94 -6.81
N TYR A 230 9.14 0.28 -5.65
CA TYR A 230 9.85 -0.99 -5.48
C TYR A 230 9.20 -1.87 -4.41
N PHE A 231 9.09 -3.17 -4.67
CA PHE A 231 8.33 -4.12 -3.84
C PHE A 231 9.06 -5.45 -3.71
N CYS A 232 8.81 -6.17 -2.62
CA CYS A 232 9.25 -7.56 -2.46
C CYS A 232 8.25 -8.36 -1.62
N SER A 233 8.21 -9.68 -1.80
CA SER A 233 7.34 -10.54 -0.99
C SER A 233 8.02 -10.90 0.34
N LEU A 234 7.23 -10.89 1.41
CA LEU A 234 7.69 -11.19 2.78
C LEU A 234 7.53 -12.68 3.07
N LYS A 235 8.61 -13.44 3.28
CA LYS A 235 8.54 -14.87 3.64
C LYS A 235 8.59 -15.15 5.15
N HIS A 236 9.08 -14.19 5.93
CA HIS A 236 9.39 -14.41 7.35
C HIS A 236 8.74 -13.37 8.29
N GLY A 237 7.61 -12.81 7.88
CA GLY A 237 7.09 -11.58 8.47
C GLY A 237 7.96 -10.38 8.13
N GLU A 238 7.70 -9.25 8.79
CA GLU A 238 8.50 -8.04 8.61
C GLU A 238 9.82 -8.14 9.40
N ARG A 239 10.93 -7.93 8.70
CA ARG A 239 12.30 -7.87 9.23
C ARG A 239 12.96 -6.59 8.73
N TYR A 240 13.86 -5.99 9.51
CA TYR A 240 14.61 -4.80 9.08
C TYR A 240 15.36 -5.02 7.76
N ALA A 241 15.81 -6.25 7.49
CA ALA A 241 16.51 -6.61 6.26
C ALA A 241 15.74 -6.24 4.99
N TYR A 242 14.40 -6.34 4.97
CA TYR A 242 13.61 -5.93 3.80
C TYR A 242 13.69 -4.42 3.54
N SER A 243 13.55 -3.61 4.60
CA SER A 243 13.70 -2.16 4.50
C SER A 243 15.11 -1.75 4.08
N ILE A 244 16.14 -2.39 4.63
CA ILE A 244 17.54 -2.13 4.31
C ILE A 244 17.82 -2.46 2.84
N TRP A 245 17.34 -3.62 2.36
CA TRP A 245 17.54 -4.05 0.99
C TRP A 245 16.94 -3.04 -0.01
N ILE A 246 15.71 -2.58 0.22
CA ILE A 246 15.10 -1.55 -0.64
C ILE A 246 15.90 -0.24 -0.57
N MET A 247 16.30 0.21 0.63
CA MET A 247 17.07 1.45 0.78
C MET A 247 18.42 1.38 0.03
N GLU A 248 19.17 0.28 0.18
CA GLU A 248 20.44 0.08 -0.51
C GLU A 248 20.28 0.09 -2.03
N ASN A 249 19.24 -0.56 -2.55
CA ASN A 249 18.95 -0.53 -3.98
C ASN A 249 18.57 0.87 -4.46
N LEU A 250 17.74 1.61 -3.73
CA LEU A 250 17.35 2.96 -4.15
C LEU A 250 18.53 3.92 -4.15
N ILE A 251 19.38 3.86 -3.11
CA ILE A 251 20.59 4.68 -2.99
C ILE A 251 21.61 4.28 -4.08
N GLY A 252 21.82 2.98 -4.31
CA GLY A 252 22.83 2.49 -5.26
C GLY A 252 22.54 2.85 -6.72
N HIS A 253 21.27 3.07 -7.08
CA HIS A 253 20.85 3.38 -8.45
C HIS A 253 20.61 4.87 -8.72
N SER A 254 20.94 5.76 -7.77
CA SER A 254 20.65 7.18 -7.93
C SER A 254 21.62 8.08 -7.15
N THR A 255 22.02 9.18 -7.78
CA THR A 255 22.85 10.24 -7.17
C THR A 255 22.04 11.22 -6.29
N SER A 256 20.71 11.06 -6.24
CA SER A 256 19.82 11.91 -5.45
C SER A 256 20.06 11.73 -3.94
N GLU A 257 19.74 12.76 -3.17
CA GLU A 257 19.58 12.65 -1.72
C GLU A 257 18.32 11.86 -1.40
N HIS A 258 18.41 10.88 -0.49
CA HIS A 258 17.29 10.00 -0.16
C HIS A 258 16.77 10.28 1.24
N HIS A 259 15.50 10.66 1.33
CA HIS A 259 14.75 10.83 2.57
C HIS A 259 13.75 9.68 2.69
N PHE A 260 13.82 8.92 3.77
CA PHE A 260 12.91 7.79 4.00
C PHE A 260 11.94 8.07 5.13
N ILE A 261 10.66 7.82 4.87
CA ILE A 261 9.59 7.87 5.85
C ILE A 261 9.13 6.44 6.13
N TYR A 262 9.22 6.00 7.38
CA TYR A 262 8.90 4.62 7.77
C TYR A 262 8.32 4.56 9.17
N ASP A 263 7.26 3.77 9.35
CA ASP A 263 6.55 3.55 10.61
C ASP A 263 7.44 3.28 11.81
N ILE A 264 8.53 2.54 11.60
CA ILE A 264 9.49 2.16 12.63
C ILE A 264 10.88 2.77 12.37
N ALA A 265 10.96 3.95 11.75
CA ALA A 265 12.21 4.66 11.49
C ALA A 265 13.05 4.85 12.78
N CYS A 266 12.45 5.09 13.96
CA CYS A 266 13.17 5.14 15.24
C CYS A 266 13.93 3.84 15.52
N ASN A 267 13.28 2.71 15.30
CA ASN A 267 13.85 1.41 15.54
C ASN A 267 14.90 1.04 14.49
N LEU A 268 14.63 1.34 13.21
CA LEU A 268 15.58 1.10 12.13
C LEU A 268 16.88 1.89 12.35
N SER A 269 16.79 3.18 12.69
CA SER A 269 17.97 4.01 12.98
C SER A 269 18.80 3.43 14.13
N ARG A 270 18.16 2.98 15.21
CA ARG A 270 18.83 2.35 16.35
C ARG A 270 19.46 1.01 15.98
N HIS A 271 18.76 0.21 15.18
CA HIS A 271 19.25 -1.08 14.68
C HIS A 271 20.50 -0.90 13.81
N LEU A 272 20.47 0.03 12.85
CA LEU A 272 21.60 0.31 11.97
C LEU A 272 22.85 0.73 12.76
N LYS A 273 22.69 1.62 13.75
CA LYS A 273 23.79 1.98 14.67
C LYS A 273 24.32 0.79 15.46
N LYS A 274 23.43 -0.04 16.01
CA LYS A 274 23.81 -1.23 16.80
C LYS A 274 24.57 -2.26 15.95
N CYS A 275 24.20 -2.40 14.68
CA CYS A 275 24.82 -3.33 13.74
C CYS A 275 26.07 -2.75 13.04
N GLY A 276 26.52 -1.55 13.42
CA GLY A 276 27.68 -0.90 12.80
C GLY A 276 27.46 -0.45 11.35
N ARG A 277 26.19 -0.39 10.90
CA ARG A 277 25.79 0.04 9.55
C ARG A 277 25.65 1.56 9.44
N GLU A 278 26.61 2.28 10.00
CA GLU A 278 26.65 3.74 9.92
C GLU A 278 27.01 4.25 8.51
N ASP A 279 27.61 3.38 7.69
CA ASP A 279 27.81 3.61 6.24
C ASP A 279 26.50 3.92 5.54
N LEU A 280 25.46 3.10 5.77
CA LEU A 280 24.15 3.30 5.17
C LEU A 280 23.47 4.55 5.71
N LEU A 281 23.55 4.78 7.02
CA LEU A 281 22.98 5.98 7.65
C LEU A 281 23.56 7.28 7.09
N LYS A 282 24.85 7.30 6.72
CA LYS A 282 25.49 8.49 6.12
C LYS A 282 24.99 8.79 4.71
N ASN A 283 24.52 7.76 3.99
CA ASN A 283 23.95 7.91 2.65
C ASN A 283 22.44 8.21 2.67
N ILE A 284 21.82 8.21 3.85
CA ILE A 284 20.42 8.60 4.05
C ILE A 284 20.39 10.05 4.51
N ALA A 285 19.74 10.93 3.73
CA ALA A 285 19.64 12.35 4.03
C ALA A 285 18.76 12.60 5.26
N SER A 286 17.62 11.91 5.38
CA SER A 286 16.84 11.90 6.62
C SER A 286 15.96 10.67 6.79
N LEU A 287 15.64 10.36 8.06
CA LEU A 287 14.70 9.33 8.48
C LEU A 287 13.57 9.98 9.29
N SER A 288 12.32 9.69 8.95
CA SER A 288 11.16 10.17 9.69
C SER A 288 10.07 9.11 9.84
N VAL A 289 9.16 9.34 10.80
CA VAL A 289 7.97 8.53 11.01
C VAL A 289 6.76 9.27 10.43
N PRO A 290 5.82 8.62 9.73
CA PRO A 290 4.62 9.29 9.21
C PRO A 290 3.87 10.09 10.28
N SER A 291 3.20 11.16 9.84
CA SER A 291 2.57 12.14 10.73
C SER A 291 1.58 11.51 11.71
N PHE A 292 0.71 10.61 11.24
CA PHE A 292 -0.26 9.94 12.13
C PHE A 292 0.41 8.89 13.04
N HIS A 293 1.49 8.28 12.56
CA HIS A 293 2.21 7.24 13.28
C HIS A 293 3.09 7.83 14.39
N SER A 294 3.62 9.05 14.19
CA SER A 294 4.45 9.75 15.18
C SER A 294 3.80 9.82 16.58
N TYR A 295 2.48 10.04 16.66
CA TYR A 295 1.72 10.09 17.92
C TYR A 295 1.59 8.74 18.65
N GLY A 296 1.94 7.63 18.00
CA GLY A 296 2.03 6.32 18.63
C GLY A 296 3.40 6.00 19.23
N HIS A 297 4.41 6.84 18.93
CA HIS A 297 5.77 6.71 19.42
C HIS A 297 6.04 7.59 20.64
N THR A 298 7.05 7.23 21.43
CA THR A 298 7.47 8.02 22.60
C THR A 298 7.75 9.49 22.25
N ALA A 299 7.67 10.38 23.23
CA ALA A 299 7.99 11.80 23.06
C ALA A 299 9.41 12.02 22.48
N SER A 300 10.39 11.19 22.86
CA SER A 300 11.74 11.25 22.28
C SER A 300 11.76 10.98 20.78
N CYS A 301 11.03 9.97 20.33
CA CYS A 301 10.90 9.66 18.91
C CYS A 301 10.12 10.76 18.16
N GLN A 302 9.12 11.38 18.79
CA GLN A 302 8.41 12.52 18.19
C GLN A 302 9.31 13.75 18.04
N VAL A 303 10.31 13.94 18.90
CA VAL A 303 11.28 15.03 18.77
C VAL A 303 12.32 14.73 17.68
N ASP A 304 12.81 13.49 17.59
CA ASP A 304 13.87 13.16 16.62
C ASP A 304 13.37 12.79 15.21
N PHE A 305 12.15 12.23 15.08
CA PHE A 305 11.66 11.63 13.82
C PHE A 305 10.31 12.18 13.35
N SER A 306 9.74 13.21 13.99
CA SER A 306 8.50 13.82 13.49
C SER A 306 8.74 14.51 12.14
N PRO A 307 7.80 14.43 11.18
CA PRO A 307 7.97 15.06 9.87
C PRO A 307 8.18 16.58 9.97
N VAL A 308 7.47 17.25 10.88
CA VAL A 308 7.61 18.70 11.11
C VAL A 308 9.02 19.09 11.59
N ARG A 309 9.76 18.15 12.19
CA ARG A 309 11.15 18.36 12.65
C ARG A 309 12.19 17.82 11.69
N THR A 310 11.78 17.15 10.63
CA THR A 310 12.68 16.51 9.68
C THR A 310 12.90 17.43 8.50
N GLU A 311 14.15 17.81 8.24
CA GLU A 311 14.53 18.63 7.09
C GLU A 311 14.47 17.83 5.78
N GLY A 312 14.18 18.53 4.68
CA GLY A 312 14.25 18.00 3.32
C GLY A 312 13.03 17.22 2.86
N ILE A 313 12.00 17.08 3.71
CA ILE A 313 10.74 16.40 3.34
C ILE A 313 9.53 17.35 3.19
N GLY A 314 9.72 18.66 3.42
CA GLY A 314 8.66 19.65 3.33
C GLY A 314 7.46 19.32 4.21
N LEU A 315 6.25 19.37 3.63
CA LEU A 315 4.98 19.03 4.30
C LEU A 315 4.52 17.61 3.98
N SER A 316 5.43 16.71 3.59
CA SER A 316 5.10 15.32 3.26
C SER A 316 4.61 14.57 4.50
N ASP A 317 3.42 13.96 4.39
CA ASP A 317 2.74 13.30 5.52
C ASP A 317 3.29 11.91 5.86
N GLY A 318 3.87 11.20 4.89
CA GLY A 318 4.33 9.81 5.02
C GLY A 318 3.26 8.75 4.81
N GLU A 319 2.03 9.13 4.49
CA GLU A 319 0.85 8.24 4.43
C GLU A 319 0.64 7.66 3.01
N VAL A 320 1.68 7.70 2.17
CA VAL A 320 1.59 7.28 0.77
C VAL A 320 1.32 5.78 0.66
N MET A 321 2.02 4.98 1.45
CA MET A 321 1.90 3.52 1.40
C MET A 321 0.51 3.07 1.86
N GLU A 322 -0.05 3.67 2.90
CA GLU A 322 -1.41 3.32 3.37
C GLU A 322 -2.49 3.57 2.31
N ARG A 323 -2.36 4.64 1.51
CA ARG A 323 -3.23 4.90 0.36
C ARG A 323 -3.08 3.84 -0.73
N LEU A 324 -1.84 3.45 -1.04
CA LEU A 324 -1.56 2.38 -2.01
C LEU A 324 -2.08 1.01 -1.51
N TRP A 325 -1.91 0.73 -0.22
CA TRP A 325 -2.39 -0.47 0.43
C TRP A 325 -3.90 -0.58 0.41
N SER A 326 -4.61 0.51 0.66
CA SER A 326 -6.08 0.54 0.52
C SER A 326 -6.51 0.02 -0.86
N PHE A 327 -5.85 0.49 -1.92
CA PHE A 327 -6.09 0.01 -3.28
C PHE A 327 -5.71 -1.48 -3.46
N LEU A 328 -4.52 -1.89 -3.04
CA LEU A 328 -4.04 -3.26 -3.26
C LEU A 328 -4.75 -4.33 -2.42
N ARG A 329 -5.33 -3.99 -1.26
CA ARG A 329 -6.06 -4.96 -0.40
C ARG A 329 -7.19 -5.68 -1.14
N ARG A 330 -7.76 -5.04 -2.17
CA ARG A 330 -8.82 -5.60 -3.02
C ARG A 330 -8.36 -6.87 -3.76
N PHE A 331 -7.06 -7.02 -4.01
CA PHE A 331 -6.47 -8.17 -4.69
C PHE A 331 -6.09 -9.31 -3.75
N CYS A 332 -6.27 -9.16 -2.43
CA CYS A 332 -5.89 -10.16 -1.43
C CYS A 332 -6.50 -11.54 -1.71
N ARG A 333 -7.83 -11.60 -1.88
CA ARG A 333 -8.54 -12.89 -1.97
C ARG A 333 -8.11 -13.70 -3.20
N MET A 334 -7.90 -13.02 -4.34
CA MET A 334 -7.48 -13.68 -5.58
C MET A 334 -6.00 -14.08 -5.56
N THR A 335 -5.11 -13.16 -5.17
CA THR A 335 -3.65 -13.38 -5.22
C THR A 335 -3.16 -14.41 -4.21
N LYS A 336 -3.95 -14.66 -3.15
CA LYS A 336 -3.63 -15.63 -2.10
C LYS A 336 -3.53 -17.07 -2.59
N GLU A 337 -4.32 -17.42 -3.61
CA GLU A 337 -4.39 -18.78 -4.15
C GLU A 337 -3.64 -18.91 -5.49
N MET A 338 -2.91 -17.86 -5.92
CA MET A 338 -2.15 -17.84 -7.17
C MET A 338 -0.74 -18.42 -7.00
N ARG A 339 -0.21 -18.95 -8.12
CA ARG A 339 1.21 -19.31 -8.24
C ARG A 339 2.07 -18.04 -8.15
N PRO A 340 3.34 -18.14 -7.71
CA PRO A 340 4.20 -16.97 -7.51
C PRO A 340 4.27 -16.00 -8.70
N SER A 341 4.59 -16.47 -9.91
CA SER A 341 4.73 -15.60 -11.09
C SER A 341 3.42 -14.94 -11.51
N HIS A 342 2.32 -15.70 -11.53
CA HIS A 342 0.97 -15.18 -11.81
C HIS A 342 0.55 -14.12 -10.79
N ARG A 343 0.84 -14.33 -9.50
CA ARG A 343 0.62 -13.34 -8.43
C ARG A 343 1.38 -12.04 -8.70
N ILE A 344 2.68 -12.13 -9.04
CA ILE A 344 3.49 -10.96 -9.36
C ILE A 344 2.96 -10.24 -10.59
N ASN A 345 2.53 -10.96 -11.64
CA ASN A 345 1.91 -10.35 -12.82
C ASN A 345 0.69 -9.52 -12.44
N VAL A 346 -0.27 -10.11 -11.73
CA VAL A 346 -1.52 -9.42 -11.33
C VAL A 346 -1.26 -8.22 -10.43
N LEU A 347 -0.34 -8.34 -9.46
CA LEU A 347 0.02 -7.21 -8.60
C LEU A 347 0.74 -6.10 -9.39
N THR A 348 1.60 -6.47 -10.34
CA THR A 348 2.31 -5.51 -11.21
C THR A 348 1.33 -4.77 -12.12
N ASP A 349 0.37 -5.47 -12.73
CA ASP A 349 -0.69 -4.84 -13.51
C ASP A 349 -1.52 -3.85 -12.68
N ALA A 350 -1.85 -4.21 -11.43
CA ALA A 350 -2.55 -3.33 -10.52
C ALA A 350 -1.72 -2.07 -10.21
N LEU A 351 -0.41 -2.23 -9.97
CA LEU A 351 0.51 -1.11 -9.73
C LEU A 351 0.66 -0.22 -10.98
N LEU A 352 0.74 -0.79 -12.18
CA LEU A 352 0.80 -0.05 -13.44
C LEU A 352 -0.47 0.76 -13.68
N PHE A 353 -1.64 0.16 -13.41
CA PHE A 353 -2.91 0.88 -13.45
C PHE A 353 -2.94 2.04 -12.47
N TYR A 354 -2.49 1.80 -11.23
CA TYR A 354 -2.40 2.83 -10.20
C TYR A 354 -1.46 3.97 -10.63
N SER A 355 -0.26 3.66 -11.12
CA SER A 355 0.68 4.65 -11.67
C SER A 355 0.08 5.48 -12.79
N ASN A 356 -0.62 4.86 -13.75
CA ASN A 356 -1.27 5.60 -14.83
C ASN A 356 -2.34 6.58 -14.29
N LYS A 357 -3.16 6.15 -13.33
CA LYS A 357 -4.14 7.03 -12.67
C LYS A 357 -3.49 8.16 -11.89
N ARG A 358 -2.32 7.93 -11.30
CA ARG A 358 -1.52 8.96 -10.62
C ARG A 358 -0.94 9.96 -11.61
N THR A 359 -0.46 9.50 -12.77
CA THR A 359 0.00 10.37 -13.87
C THR A 359 -1.11 11.31 -14.34
N GLU A 360 -2.33 10.79 -14.55
CA GLU A 360 -3.49 11.58 -15.01
C GLU A 360 -3.90 12.70 -14.03
N LYS A 361 -3.69 12.47 -12.72
CA LYS A 361 -4.06 13.40 -11.63
C LYS A 361 -2.90 14.23 -11.09
N LEU A 362 -1.67 14.01 -11.58
CA LEU A 362 -0.46 14.58 -10.99
C LEU A 362 -0.47 16.11 -10.99
N SER A 363 -0.90 16.75 -12.08
CA SER A 363 -0.95 18.21 -12.16
C SER A 363 -1.91 18.82 -11.12
N LYS A 364 -3.13 18.27 -11.00
CA LYS A 364 -4.10 18.66 -9.97
C LYS A 364 -3.54 18.46 -8.56
N LEU A 365 -2.86 17.34 -8.30
CA LEU A 365 -2.23 17.04 -7.01
C LEU A 365 -1.18 18.11 -6.62
N LEU A 366 -0.27 18.45 -7.52
CA LEU A 366 0.79 19.42 -7.24
C LEU A 366 0.24 20.83 -7.01
N VAL A 367 -0.76 21.27 -7.79
CA VAL A 367 -1.42 22.56 -7.57
C VAL A 367 -2.18 22.61 -6.24
N SER A 368 -2.90 21.53 -5.88
CA SER A 368 -3.58 21.44 -4.58
C SER A 368 -2.60 21.52 -3.41
N ARG A 369 -1.47 20.80 -3.49
CA ARG A 369 -0.41 20.86 -2.47
C ARG A 369 0.22 22.25 -2.40
N TRP A 370 0.41 22.93 -3.53
CA TRP A 370 0.93 24.29 -3.58
C TRP A 370 0.03 25.28 -2.85
N SER A 371 -1.27 25.29 -3.14
CA SER A 371 -2.24 26.16 -2.45
C SER A 371 -2.27 25.89 -0.94
N ARG A 372 -2.20 24.62 -0.54
CA ARG A 372 -2.13 24.23 0.88
C ARG A 372 -0.84 24.70 1.54
N ALA A 373 0.29 24.56 0.86
CA ALA A 373 1.60 24.99 1.35
C ALA A 373 1.63 26.52 1.55
N GLN A 374 1.11 27.30 0.60
CA GLN A 374 0.99 28.76 0.74
C GLN A 374 0.10 29.16 1.93
N SER A 375 -1.06 28.53 2.07
CA SER A 375 -1.96 28.81 3.20
C SER A 375 -1.30 28.46 4.54
N THR A 376 -0.64 27.31 4.60
CA THR A 376 0.09 26.86 5.79
C THR A 376 1.22 27.83 6.14
N HIS A 377 1.99 28.27 5.14
CA HIS A 377 3.05 29.27 5.30
C HIS A 377 2.53 30.57 5.89
N ALA A 378 1.50 31.15 5.29
CA ALA A 378 0.92 32.41 5.73
C ALA A 378 0.37 32.34 7.17
N ILE A 379 -0.35 31.26 7.51
CA ILE A 379 -0.90 31.04 8.85
C ILE A 379 0.22 30.83 9.87
N ALA A 380 1.21 30.00 9.55
CA ALA A 380 2.35 29.74 10.43
C ALA A 380 3.16 31.03 10.70
N HIS A 381 3.38 31.83 9.66
CA HIS A 381 4.06 33.12 9.77
C HIS A 381 3.30 34.08 10.68
N GLN A 382 1.99 34.28 10.44
CA GLN A 382 1.17 35.16 11.27
C GLN A 382 1.18 34.74 12.74
N ASN A 383 0.90 33.46 13.01
CA ASN A 383 0.88 32.91 14.37
C ASN A 383 2.25 33.07 15.06
N LEU A 384 3.34 32.87 14.32
CA LEU A 384 4.68 32.99 14.86
C LEU A 384 4.98 34.44 15.27
N GLU A 385 4.61 35.43 14.45
CA GLU A 385 4.83 36.84 14.77
C GLU A 385 4.01 37.29 16.00
N GLU A 386 2.76 36.84 16.12
CA GLU A 386 1.93 37.08 17.31
C GLU A 386 2.54 36.45 18.58
N LEU A 387 3.09 35.24 18.46
CA LEU A 387 3.75 34.54 19.57
C LEU A 387 5.09 35.18 19.95
N LYS A 388 5.90 35.62 18.98
CA LYS A 388 7.15 36.36 19.22
C LYS A 388 6.88 37.66 19.98
N ALA A 389 5.86 38.41 19.56
CA ALA A 389 5.44 39.63 20.25
C ALA A 389 4.98 39.35 21.69
N SER A 390 4.15 38.32 21.87
CA SER A 390 3.61 37.95 23.20
C SER A 390 4.68 37.39 24.16
N LEU A 391 5.69 36.71 23.63
CA LEU A 391 6.83 36.19 24.39
C LEU A 391 7.95 37.21 24.57
N ASN A 392 7.89 38.37 23.88
CA ASN A 392 9.01 39.30 23.71
C ASN A 392 10.30 38.56 23.29
N ALA A 393 10.17 37.63 22.34
CA ALA A 393 11.21 36.70 21.93
C ALA A 393 11.68 37.00 20.51
N THR A 394 12.98 36.86 20.28
CA THR A 394 13.56 36.89 18.93
C THR A 394 13.52 35.51 18.29
N GLU A 395 13.77 35.42 16.99
CA GLU A 395 13.94 34.13 16.31
C GLU A 395 15.08 33.30 16.93
N GLY A 396 16.18 33.94 17.35
CA GLY A 396 17.27 33.27 18.05
C GLY A 396 16.84 32.67 19.39
N ASP A 397 15.83 33.23 20.05
CA ASP A 397 15.26 32.65 21.27
C ASP A 397 14.37 31.45 20.96
N ILE A 398 13.65 31.45 19.83
CA ILE A 398 12.89 30.27 19.38
C ILE A 398 13.83 29.10 19.12
N LEU A 399 14.97 29.33 18.46
CA LEU A 399 16.00 28.30 18.25
C LEU A 399 16.54 27.73 19.56
N LYS A 400 16.75 28.58 20.58
CA LYS A 400 17.11 28.11 21.92
C LYS A 400 15.99 27.26 22.52
N PHE A 401 14.73 27.66 22.40
CA PHE A 401 13.61 26.87 22.92
C PHE A 401 13.53 25.48 22.28
N ILE A 402 13.85 25.36 20.99
CA ILE A 402 13.93 24.06 20.28
C ILE A 402 15.01 23.17 20.91
N GLU A 403 16.21 23.71 21.11
CA GLU A 403 17.34 22.95 21.65
C GLU A 403 17.12 22.59 23.14
N GLU A 404 16.57 23.51 23.92
CA GLU A 404 16.20 23.25 25.30
C GLU A 404 15.12 22.15 25.39
N GLU A 405 14.07 22.18 24.55
CA GLU A 405 13.06 21.11 24.53
C GLU A 405 13.68 19.77 24.13
N ARG A 406 14.53 19.77 23.09
CA ARG A 406 15.20 18.57 22.61
C ARG A 406 16.09 17.95 23.67
N SER A 407 16.98 18.73 24.28
CA SER A 407 17.90 18.26 25.32
C SER A 407 17.16 17.67 26.53
N LEU A 408 16.05 18.29 26.95
CA LEU A 408 15.23 17.79 28.06
C LEU A 408 14.52 16.48 27.74
N VAL A 409 13.90 16.39 26.55
CA VAL A 409 13.12 15.22 26.13
C VAL A 409 14.05 14.02 25.86
N LEU A 410 15.25 14.26 25.31
CA LEU A 410 16.22 13.22 24.99
C LEU A 410 17.14 12.83 26.15
N CYS A 411 17.13 13.59 27.26
CA CYS A 411 17.93 13.28 28.43
C CYS A 411 17.60 11.86 28.94
N LYS A 412 18.60 10.96 28.89
CA LYS A 412 18.48 9.59 29.37
C LYS A 412 18.29 9.62 30.88
N SER A 413 17.19 9.04 31.35
CA SER A 413 16.94 8.91 32.79
C SER A 413 17.95 7.95 33.40
N SER A 414 18.93 8.45 34.15
CA SER A 414 19.75 7.65 35.05
C SER A 414 19.06 7.50 36.41
N ASP A 415 19.41 6.44 37.14
CA ASP A 415 18.72 6.07 38.36
C ASP A 415 18.89 7.15 39.46
N GLY A 416 17.84 7.94 39.70
CA GLY A 416 17.68 8.80 40.89
C GLY A 416 18.17 10.24 40.85
N THR A 417 18.44 10.80 39.68
CA THR A 417 18.87 12.21 39.55
C THR A 417 17.68 13.16 39.36
N LYS A 418 17.84 14.44 39.78
CA LYS A 418 16.86 15.52 39.56
C LYS A 418 16.54 15.66 38.07
N GLU A 419 17.54 15.41 37.22
CA GLU A 419 17.51 15.44 35.76
C GLU A 419 16.57 14.38 35.18
N SER A 420 16.52 13.17 35.75
CA SER A 420 15.58 12.12 35.33
C SER A 420 14.12 12.48 35.58
N ILE A 421 13.83 13.13 36.71
CA ILE A 421 12.50 13.64 37.04
C ILE A 421 12.10 14.74 36.04
N LYS A 422 13.03 15.69 35.77
CA LYS A 422 12.81 16.75 34.77
C LYS A 422 12.52 16.19 33.38
N SER A 423 13.26 15.17 32.93
CA SER A 423 13.05 14.51 31.64
C SER A 423 11.68 13.83 31.52
N ILE A 424 11.27 13.04 32.53
CA ILE A 424 9.96 12.37 32.53
C ILE A 424 8.82 13.41 32.53
N PHE A 425 8.97 14.49 33.31
CA PHE A 425 7.99 15.58 33.33
C PHE A 425 7.89 16.29 31.98
N ALA A 426 9.02 16.65 31.36
CA ALA A 426 9.05 17.29 30.04
C ALA A 426 8.33 16.43 29.00
N ARG A 427 8.60 15.11 28.96
CA ARG A 427 7.90 14.16 28.09
C ARG A 427 6.40 14.10 28.36
N ARG A 428 5.99 14.04 29.62
CA ARG A 428 4.56 14.03 29.99
C ARG A 428 3.85 15.33 29.57
N LYS A 429 4.47 16.49 29.81
CA LYS A 429 3.93 17.81 29.45
C LYS A 429 3.80 17.98 27.94
N PHE A 430 4.83 17.56 27.21
CA PHE A 430 4.84 17.47 25.74
C PHE A 430 3.60 16.73 25.20
N LEU A 431 3.31 15.54 25.77
CA LEU A 431 2.18 14.70 25.36
C LEU A 431 0.82 15.29 25.72
N LEU A 432 0.68 15.88 26.92
CA LEU A 432 -0.58 16.50 27.38
C LEU A 432 -1.04 17.62 26.45
N GLU A 433 -0.10 18.47 26.04
CA GLU A 433 -0.40 19.57 25.14
C GLU A 433 -0.71 19.12 23.71
N LEU A 434 -0.07 18.06 23.22
CA LEU A 434 -0.47 17.46 21.94
C LEU A 434 -1.89 16.90 22.04
N LYS A 435 -2.24 16.25 23.15
CA LYS A 435 -3.59 15.72 23.38
C LYS A 435 -4.63 16.84 23.33
N GLY A 436 -4.33 18.01 23.91
CA GLY A 436 -5.23 19.17 23.94
C GLY A 436 -5.63 19.72 22.56
N LYS A 437 -4.93 19.36 21.47
CA LYS A 437 -5.30 19.72 20.09
C LYS A 437 -6.42 18.85 19.51
N TYR A 438 -6.75 17.72 20.14
CA TYR A 438 -7.66 16.72 19.61
C TYR A 438 -8.82 16.47 20.55
N ALA A 439 -10.03 16.30 20.00
CA ALA A 439 -11.20 15.94 20.78
C ALA A 439 -11.05 14.54 21.40
N ASP A 440 -11.56 14.38 22.63
CA ASP A 440 -11.57 13.08 23.30
C ASP A 440 -12.36 12.05 22.46
N GLY A 441 -11.83 10.83 22.37
CA GLY A 441 -12.42 9.74 21.58
C GLY A 441 -11.75 9.49 20.23
N GLN A 442 -11.07 10.49 19.65
CA GLN A 442 -10.28 10.32 18.42
C GLN A 442 -9.13 9.31 18.61
N LYS A 443 -8.77 8.59 17.53
CA LYS A 443 -7.68 7.58 17.57
C LYS A 443 -6.36 8.18 18.08
N ILE A 444 -6.03 9.40 17.67
CA ILE A 444 -4.82 10.12 18.12
C ILE A 444 -4.89 10.41 19.63
N ALA A 445 -5.99 11.00 20.11
CA ALA A 445 -6.18 11.32 21.53
C ALA A 445 -6.11 10.07 22.43
N LYS A 446 -6.65 8.92 21.96
CA LYS A 446 -6.54 7.62 22.62
C LYS A 446 -5.07 7.15 22.72
N LYS A 447 -4.30 7.23 21.64
CA LYS A 447 -2.87 6.88 21.62
C LYS A 447 -2.06 7.75 22.58
N LEU A 448 -2.23 9.07 22.53
CA LEU A 448 -1.55 10.01 23.41
C LEU A 448 -1.91 9.74 24.88
N SER A 449 -3.17 9.44 25.19
CA SER A 449 -3.60 9.09 26.56
C SER A 449 -2.89 7.84 27.10
N ALA A 450 -2.70 6.82 26.27
CA ALA A 450 -1.95 5.62 26.67
C ALA A 450 -0.47 5.93 26.98
N GLN A 451 0.17 6.81 26.20
CA GLN A 451 1.54 7.25 26.47
C GLN A 451 1.65 8.09 27.75
N ILE A 452 0.71 9.03 27.96
CA ILE A 452 0.66 9.84 29.18
C ILE A 452 0.53 8.92 30.41
N LYS A 453 -0.27 7.86 30.32
CA LYS A 453 -0.38 6.84 31.38
C LYS A 453 0.96 6.13 31.62
N LYS A 454 1.68 5.74 30.57
CA LYS A 454 3.02 5.11 30.66
C LYS A 454 4.02 6.02 31.37
N GLU A 455 4.12 7.29 30.95
CA GLU A 455 5.03 8.26 31.58
C GLU A 455 4.63 8.57 33.02
N THR A 456 3.34 8.68 33.30
CA THR A 456 2.83 8.87 34.68
C THR A 456 3.22 7.69 35.57
N LEU A 457 3.12 6.44 35.09
CA LEU A 457 3.55 5.25 35.83
C LEU A 457 5.07 5.20 36.03
N SER A 458 5.85 5.60 35.02
CA SER A 458 7.31 5.71 35.13
C SER A 458 7.71 6.69 36.23
N LEU A 459 7.06 7.87 36.25
CA LEU A 459 7.25 8.89 37.26
C LEU A 459 6.92 8.36 38.67
N LYS A 460 5.78 7.67 38.84
CA LYS A 460 5.39 7.08 40.14
C LYS A 460 6.45 6.12 40.68
N ARG A 461 6.91 5.17 39.86
CA ARG A 461 7.91 4.17 40.27
C ARG A 461 9.21 4.82 40.72
N LEU A 462 9.65 5.86 39.98
CA LEU A 462 10.88 6.57 40.30
C LEU A 462 10.73 7.32 41.63
N LEU A 463 9.59 7.93 41.90
CA LEU A 463 9.34 8.67 43.15
C LEU A 463 9.20 7.76 44.37
N GLU A 464 8.48 6.65 44.24
CA GLU A 464 8.37 5.61 45.27
C GLU A 464 9.76 5.10 45.70
N LYS A 465 10.66 4.88 44.71
CA LYS A 465 12.03 4.43 44.95
C LYS A 465 12.86 5.45 45.75
N HIS A 466 12.59 6.75 45.60
CA HIS A 466 13.39 7.82 46.23
C HIS A 466 12.76 8.43 47.49
N LYS A 467 11.56 7.99 47.92
CA LYS A 467 10.82 8.58 49.06
C LYS A 467 10.66 10.11 48.97
N LEU A 468 10.64 10.64 47.75
CA LEU A 468 10.59 12.07 47.48
C LEU A 468 9.14 12.48 47.16
N TYR A 469 8.57 13.28 48.07
CA TYR A 469 7.32 14.07 47.94
C TYR A 469 5.98 13.32 47.78
N LYS A 470 4.87 14.04 48.01
CA LYS A 470 3.49 13.50 47.99
C LYS A 470 2.98 13.34 46.55
N TYR A 471 2.26 12.25 46.30
CA TYR A 471 1.79 11.85 44.97
C TYR A 471 0.78 12.84 44.35
N GLU A 472 -0.09 13.45 45.17
CA GLU A 472 -1.13 14.38 44.71
C GLU A 472 -0.54 15.67 44.11
N ASP A 473 0.55 16.16 44.71
CA ASP A 473 1.23 17.39 44.28
C ASP A 473 1.97 17.21 42.94
N ILE A 474 2.18 15.97 42.48
CA ILE A 474 3.01 15.67 41.30
C ILE A 474 2.15 15.46 40.03
N ILE A 475 0.95 14.89 40.19
CA ILE A 475 0.04 14.60 39.07
C ILE A 475 -0.53 15.89 38.48
N ASN A 476 -0.80 16.87 39.36
CA ASN A 476 -1.29 18.17 38.97
C ASN A 476 -0.17 18.93 38.22
N PRO A 477 -0.29 19.15 36.90
CA PRO A 477 0.72 19.89 36.14
C PRO A 477 0.88 21.34 36.63
N ASN A 478 -0.12 21.83 37.39
CA ASN A 478 -0.22 23.19 37.90
C ASN A 478 0.03 23.27 39.42
N SER A 479 0.60 22.23 40.03
CA SER A 479 0.94 22.24 41.46
C SER A 479 2.27 22.94 41.72
N ASP A 480 2.36 23.62 42.87
CA ASP A 480 3.54 24.27 43.43
C ASP A 480 4.75 23.32 43.56
N PHE A 481 4.55 22.00 43.53
CA PHE A 481 5.64 21.01 43.45
C PHE A 481 6.55 21.23 42.24
N TRP A 482 5.99 21.72 41.12
CA TRP A 482 6.74 21.97 39.89
C TRP A 482 7.34 23.37 39.83
N GLU A 483 6.96 24.30 40.73
CA GLU A 483 7.58 25.63 40.85
C GLU A 483 9.09 25.56 41.17
N PRO A 484 9.58 24.74 42.14
CA PRO A 484 11.01 24.64 42.45
C PRO A 484 11.79 23.60 41.63
N VAL A 485 11.12 22.76 40.82
CA VAL A 485 11.77 21.75 39.94
C VAL A 485 12.07 22.30 38.55
N ASP A 486 11.48 23.43 38.21
CA ASP A 486 11.96 24.38 37.24
C ASP A 486 12.81 23.80 36.10
N VAL A 487 12.10 23.29 35.09
CA VAL A 487 12.75 22.71 33.93
C VAL A 487 13.28 23.81 32.99
N MET A 488 12.79 25.06 33.12
CA MET A 488 13.03 26.18 32.17
C MET A 488 12.96 27.62 32.74
N ASN A 489 12.73 27.85 34.04
CA ASN A 489 12.40 29.14 34.67
C ASN A 489 11.15 29.85 34.13
N VAL A 490 10.10 29.12 33.73
CA VAL A 490 8.89 29.70 33.11
C VAL A 490 7.56 29.08 33.55
N SER A 491 6.51 29.90 33.58
CA SER A 491 5.13 29.49 33.90
C SER A 491 4.55 28.49 32.89
N ALA A 492 3.46 27.81 33.26
CA ALA A 492 2.77 26.85 32.40
C ALA A 492 2.29 27.48 31.09
N GLU A 493 1.65 28.65 31.16
CA GLU A 493 1.23 29.48 30.02
C GLU A 493 2.41 29.81 29.10
N VAL A 494 3.53 30.29 29.66
CA VAL A 494 4.70 30.68 28.85
C VAL A 494 5.29 29.47 28.15
N TYR A 495 5.36 28.30 28.81
CA TYR A 495 5.83 27.08 28.17
C TYR A 495 4.92 26.65 27.00
N LYS A 496 3.59 26.71 27.18
CA LYS A 496 2.62 26.41 26.10
C LYS A 496 2.81 27.35 24.90
N MET A 497 3.04 28.63 25.17
CA MET A 497 3.36 29.62 24.14
C MET A 497 4.69 29.32 23.44
N ARG A 498 5.76 29.00 24.19
CA ARG A 498 7.05 28.59 23.62
C ARG A 498 6.91 27.39 22.68
N ARG A 499 6.17 26.36 23.10
CA ARG A 499 5.88 25.19 22.27
C ARG A 499 5.08 25.50 21.02
N SER A 500 4.09 26.37 21.14
CA SER A 500 3.35 26.86 19.99
C SER A 500 4.26 27.63 19.02
N ALA A 501 5.19 28.43 19.55
CA ALA A 501 6.16 29.17 18.74
C ALA A 501 7.13 28.22 18.04
N ILE A 502 7.67 27.21 18.73
CA ILE A 502 8.48 26.14 18.14
C ILE A 502 7.73 25.47 16.98
N HIS A 503 6.47 25.09 17.20
CA HIS A 503 5.68 24.40 16.19
C HIS A 503 5.44 25.27 14.95
N ASN A 504 5.03 26.53 15.12
CA ASN A 504 4.80 27.44 13.99
C ASN A 504 6.11 27.82 13.29
N TYR A 505 7.22 27.94 14.01
CA TYR A 505 8.54 28.16 13.41
C TYR A 505 8.94 26.99 12.50
N LEU A 506 8.87 25.76 13.01
CA LEU A 506 9.19 24.57 12.23
C LEU A 506 8.21 24.39 11.06
N LEU A 507 6.92 24.65 11.27
CA LEU A 507 5.91 24.55 10.22
C LEU A 507 6.14 25.58 9.11
N LEU A 508 6.55 26.80 9.47
CA LEU A 508 6.95 27.85 8.53
C LEU A 508 8.11 27.35 7.66
N GLN A 509 9.20 26.88 8.27
CA GLN A 509 10.37 26.34 7.56
C GLN A 509 9.98 25.16 6.63
N ARG A 510 9.18 24.20 7.12
CA ARG A 510 8.70 23.07 6.30
C ARG A 510 7.79 23.49 5.15
N SER A 511 6.97 24.53 5.35
CA SER A 511 6.13 25.06 4.27
C SER A 511 6.94 25.79 3.21
N GLU A 512 8.04 26.48 3.57
CA GLU A 512 8.98 27.09 2.63
C GLU A 512 9.68 26.02 1.80
N GLU A 513 10.19 24.97 2.44
CA GLU A 513 10.75 23.80 1.76
C GLU A 513 9.74 23.13 0.82
N GLU A 514 8.50 22.94 1.25
CA GLU A 514 7.45 22.35 0.42
C GLU A 514 7.19 23.17 -0.85
N LEU A 515 7.18 24.50 -0.75
CA LEU A 515 7.00 25.37 -1.92
C LEU A 515 8.15 25.19 -2.93
N GLU A 516 9.40 25.13 -2.48
CA GLU A 516 10.55 24.90 -3.36
C GLU A 516 10.54 23.49 -3.97
N LEU A 517 10.23 22.47 -3.17
CA LEU A 517 10.07 21.10 -3.65
C LEU A 517 8.96 20.99 -4.71
N LEU A 518 7.83 21.67 -4.51
CA LEU A 518 6.71 21.64 -5.46
C LEU A 518 7.04 22.36 -6.78
N LYS A 519 7.80 23.47 -6.74
CA LYS A 519 8.30 24.10 -7.97
C LYS A 519 9.18 23.12 -8.76
N GLN A 520 10.08 22.44 -8.06
CA GLN A 520 10.96 21.46 -8.70
C GLN A 520 10.17 20.26 -9.26
N ASP A 521 9.17 19.76 -8.52
CA ASP A 521 8.29 18.69 -8.97
C ASP A 521 7.51 19.07 -10.25
N MET A 522 7.01 20.30 -10.31
CA MET A 522 6.31 20.84 -11.49
C MET A 522 7.27 20.93 -12.69
N LEU A 523 8.48 21.44 -12.49
CA LEU A 523 9.51 21.51 -13.53
C LEU A 523 9.92 20.12 -14.02
N ASN A 524 10.17 19.18 -13.11
CA ASN A 524 10.50 17.79 -13.42
C ASN A 524 9.38 17.12 -14.25
N THR A 525 8.11 17.36 -13.88
CA THR A 525 6.96 16.83 -14.60
C THR A 525 6.91 17.34 -16.05
N LEU A 526 7.11 18.64 -16.26
CA LEU A 526 7.13 19.22 -17.61
C LEU A 526 8.32 18.70 -18.44
N GLN A 527 9.50 18.62 -17.83
CA GLN A 527 10.70 18.07 -18.47
C GLN A 527 10.51 16.60 -18.84
N TYR A 528 9.92 15.79 -17.97
CA TYR A 528 9.65 14.38 -18.21
C TYR A 528 8.76 14.18 -19.45
N PHE A 529 7.62 14.88 -19.53
CA PHE A 529 6.74 14.75 -20.69
C PHE A 529 7.37 15.32 -21.97
N LYS A 530 8.12 16.42 -21.88
CA LYS A 530 8.87 16.97 -23.01
C LYS A 530 9.88 15.95 -23.55
N HIS A 531 10.70 15.37 -22.68
CA HIS A 531 11.67 14.36 -23.05
C HIS A 531 11.00 13.14 -23.68
N LYS A 532 9.86 12.69 -23.11
CA LYS A 532 9.09 11.57 -23.70
C LYS A 532 8.58 11.90 -25.10
N LEU A 533 8.16 13.14 -25.37
CA LEU A 533 7.79 13.58 -26.73
C LEU A 533 8.98 13.60 -27.70
N GLU A 534 10.17 13.98 -27.23
CA GLU A 534 11.41 13.93 -28.03
C GLU A 534 11.73 12.49 -28.44
N LEU A 535 11.71 11.56 -27.48
CA LEU A 535 11.92 10.12 -27.75
C LEU A 535 10.89 9.54 -28.73
N ILE A 536 9.63 9.93 -28.61
CA ILE A 536 8.57 9.50 -29.54
C ILE A 536 8.88 9.99 -30.97
N LYS A 537 9.34 11.24 -31.13
CA LYS A 537 9.71 11.77 -32.45
C LYS A 537 10.93 11.10 -33.05
N GLU A 538 11.94 10.79 -32.24
CA GLU A 538 13.13 10.03 -32.69
C GLU A 538 12.74 8.64 -33.21
N ASN A 539 11.84 7.95 -32.49
CA ASN A 539 11.28 6.67 -32.93
C ASN A 539 10.47 6.82 -34.23
N GLN A 540 9.65 7.86 -34.36
CA GLN A 540 8.91 8.15 -35.60
C GLN A 540 9.85 8.35 -36.80
N VAL A 541 10.90 9.16 -36.66
CA VAL A 541 11.90 9.39 -37.72
C VAL A 541 12.58 8.09 -38.13
N THR A 542 12.94 7.26 -37.15
CA THR A 542 13.58 5.95 -37.39
C THR A 542 12.67 5.04 -38.21
N ILE A 543 11.41 4.88 -37.80
CA ILE A 543 10.44 4.02 -38.51
C ILE A 543 10.11 4.56 -39.89
N MET A 544 10.04 5.88 -40.08
CA MET A 544 9.82 6.51 -41.38
C MET A 544 10.99 6.32 -42.35
N SER A 545 12.20 6.06 -41.83
CA SER A 545 13.38 5.77 -42.66
C SER A 545 13.45 4.32 -43.15
N GLU A 546 12.63 3.43 -42.58
CA GLU A 546 12.56 2.02 -42.95
C GLU A 546 11.55 1.74 -44.07
N PRO A 547 11.62 0.57 -44.73
CA PRO A 547 10.63 0.18 -45.73
C PRO A 547 9.20 0.22 -45.21
N GLN A 548 8.28 0.69 -46.05
CA GLN A 548 6.86 0.78 -45.72
C GLN A 548 6.23 -0.61 -45.69
N THR A 549 6.29 -1.26 -44.52
CA THR A 549 5.62 -2.53 -44.23
C THR A 549 4.31 -2.29 -43.47
N LEU A 550 3.44 -3.31 -43.43
CA LEU A 550 2.24 -3.27 -42.59
C LEU A 550 2.60 -3.10 -41.10
N TYR A 551 3.70 -3.73 -40.68
CA TYR A 551 4.24 -3.60 -39.32
C TYR A 551 4.65 -2.15 -39.01
N ASN A 552 5.49 -1.53 -39.85
CA ASN A 552 5.95 -0.15 -39.65
C ASN A 552 4.80 0.87 -39.73
N SER A 553 3.81 0.61 -40.58
CA SER A 553 2.58 1.42 -40.64
C SER A 553 1.77 1.33 -39.34
N GLY A 554 1.58 0.11 -38.81
CA GLY A 554 0.89 -0.10 -37.54
C GLY A 554 1.63 0.54 -36.35
N LEU A 555 2.95 0.39 -36.30
CA LEU A 555 3.79 0.98 -35.26
C LEU A 555 3.75 2.51 -35.31
N SER A 556 3.75 3.10 -36.51
CA SER A 556 3.58 4.55 -36.69
C SER A 556 2.24 5.04 -36.13
N CYS A 557 1.14 4.31 -36.38
CA CYS A 557 -0.17 4.64 -35.80
C CYS A 557 -0.18 4.57 -34.26
N LEU A 558 0.48 3.56 -33.68
CA LEU A 558 0.60 3.44 -32.23
C LEU A 558 1.41 4.58 -31.62
N LEU A 559 2.53 4.97 -32.24
CA LEU A 559 3.34 6.10 -31.79
C LEU A 559 2.57 7.42 -31.86
N LEU A 560 1.80 7.68 -32.92
CA LEU A 560 0.96 8.89 -33.02
C LEU A 560 -0.08 8.93 -31.91
N LYS A 561 -0.70 7.79 -31.59
CA LYS A 561 -1.66 7.69 -30.48
C LYS A 561 -0.98 7.94 -29.13
N TYR A 562 0.22 7.43 -28.94
CA TYR A 562 0.98 7.65 -27.71
C TYR A 562 1.45 9.11 -27.60
N GLU A 563 1.93 9.71 -28.69
CA GLU A 563 2.27 11.14 -28.78
C GLU A 563 1.09 12.00 -28.34
N HIS A 564 -0.09 11.74 -28.88
CA HIS A 564 -1.31 12.47 -28.52
C HIS A 564 -1.61 12.40 -27.02
N LYS A 565 -1.51 11.21 -26.42
CA LYS A 565 -1.71 11.03 -24.96
C LYS A 565 -0.70 11.85 -24.16
N ILE A 566 0.58 11.80 -24.51
CA ILE A 566 1.63 12.54 -23.78
C ILE A 566 1.48 14.04 -23.98
N LEU A 567 1.10 14.50 -25.18
CA LEU A 567 0.87 15.91 -25.48
C LEU A 567 -0.29 16.48 -24.66
N LEU A 568 -1.38 15.72 -24.49
CA LEU A 568 -2.49 16.10 -23.61
C LEU A 568 -2.04 16.26 -22.16
N LEU A 569 -1.27 15.30 -21.63
CA LEU A 569 -0.73 15.37 -20.27
C LEU A 569 0.23 16.55 -20.08
N TYR A 570 1.09 16.80 -21.08
CA TYR A 570 2.01 17.94 -21.08
C TYR A 570 1.26 19.27 -21.08
N ASN A 571 0.30 19.47 -21.99
CA ASN A 571 -0.46 20.71 -22.10
C ASN A 571 -1.28 20.98 -20.84
N LYS A 572 -1.98 19.97 -20.33
CA LYS A 572 -2.73 20.06 -19.06
C LYS A 572 -1.82 20.44 -17.88
N SER A 573 -0.62 19.87 -17.82
CA SER A 573 0.35 20.20 -16.77
C SER A 573 0.92 21.61 -16.94
N LYS A 574 1.26 21.99 -18.19
CA LYS A 574 1.81 23.31 -18.53
C LYS A 574 0.82 24.42 -18.17
N GLU A 575 -0.44 24.25 -18.53
CA GLU A 575 -1.50 25.20 -18.19
C GLU A 575 -1.69 25.31 -16.68
N ALA A 576 -1.83 24.17 -15.98
CA ALA A 576 -2.00 24.14 -14.53
C ALA A 576 -0.83 24.77 -13.77
N PHE A 577 0.40 24.66 -14.27
CA PHE A 577 1.59 25.14 -13.59
C PHE A 577 2.03 26.56 -14.02
N ALA A 578 1.46 27.11 -15.10
CA ALA A 578 1.83 28.42 -15.64
C ALA A 578 1.80 29.58 -14.62
N PRO A 579 0.89 29.62 -13.61
CA PRO A 579 0.91 30.66 -12.59
C PRO A 579 2.07 30.53 -11.57
N ILE A 580 2.74 29.38 -11.51
CA ILE A 580 3.66 28.99 -10.43
C ILE A 580 5.10 28.90 -10.93
N VAL A 581 5.32 28.25 -12.07
CA VAL A 581 6.64 28.07 -12.68
C VAL A 581 6.66 28.63 -14.10
N PRO A 582 7.79 29.24 -14.53
CA PRO A 582 7.88 29.82 -15.87
C PRO A 582 7.75 28.74 -16.95
N ALA A 583 7.12 29.11 -18.07
CA ALA A 583 6.94 28.20 -19.19
C ALA A 583 8.30 27.79 -19.79
N LEU A 584 8.52 26.49 -19.93
CA LEU A 584 9.64 25.97 -20.74
C LEU A 584 9.41 26.32 -22.22
N PRO A 585 10.48 26.56 -23.01
CA PRO A 585 10.36 26.80 -24.45
C PRO A 585 9.54 25.68 -25.12
N PHE A 586 8.48 26.09 -25.82
CA PHE A 586 7.54 25.18 -26.48
C PHE A 586 8.22 24.39 -27.59
N PHE A 587 7.75 23.15 -27.78
CA PHE A 587 8.16 22.27 -28.84
C PHE A 587 7.04 22.25 -29.89
N GLU A 588 7.32 22.60 -31.14
CA GLU A 588 6.35 22.45 -32.24
C GLU A 588 6.08 20.96 -32.47
N SER A 589 4.91 20.47 -32.03
CA SER A 589 4.36 19.17 -32.46
C SER A 589 3.57 19.37 -33.75
N ALA A 590 3.51 18.33 -34.60
CA ALA A 590 2.74 18.33 -35.84
C ALA A 590 1.21 18.37 -35.61
N LEU A 591 0.76 18.23 -34.36
CA LEU A 591 -0.64 18.32 -33.96
C LEU A 591 -0.89 19.63 -33.19
N ASN A 592 -1.36 20.66 -33.91
CA ASN A 592 -1.94 21.86 -33.28
C ASN A 592 -3.33 21.50 -32.73
N ILE A 593 -3.43 21.23 -31.43
CA ILE A 593 -4.72 20.93 -30.77
C ILE A 593 -5.04 22.07 -29.80
N GLN A 594 -6.21 22.69 -30.00
CA GLN A 594 -6.83 23.58 -29.02
C GLN A 594 -7.49 22.71 -27.94
N VAL A 595 -7.21 23.02 -26.67
CA VAL A 595 -7.78 22.32 -25.52
C VAL A 595 -9.17 22.91 -25.26
N ASP A 596 -10.23 22.14 -25.51
CA ASP A 596 -11.56 22.46 -24.98
C ASP A 596 -11.62 22.02 -23.52
N THR A 597 -11.64 23.01 -22.63
CA THR A 597 -11.76 22.84 -21.18
C THR A 597 -13.24 22.77 -20.79
N ASP A 598 -13.95 21.72 -21.21
CA ASP A 598 -15.31 21.46 -20.69
C ASP A 598 -15.49 19.97 -20.40
N SER A 599 -15.11 19.58 -19.19
CA SER A 599 -15.72 18.46 -18.49
C SER A 599 -15.82 18.84 -17.02
N ASP A 600 -17.03 19.24 -16.62
CA ASP A 600 -17.48 19.25 -15.23
C ASP A 600 -17.30 17.84 -14.65
N ASP A 601 -16.14 17.57 -14.06
CA ASP A 601 -15.97 16.49 -13.11
C ASP A 601 -16.26 17.09 -11.74
N THR A 602 -17.47 16.83 -11.26
CA THR A 602 -17.94 17.12 -9.90
C THR A 602 -16.92 16.70 -8.84
N ASP A 603 -16.85 17.50 -7.78
CA ASP A 603 -15.96 17.35 -6.63
C ASP A 603 -16.11 15.98 -5.94
N ASP A 604 -15.28 15.01 -6.32
CA ASP A 604 -14.96 13.87 -5.46
C ASP A 604 -13.64 14.19 -4.73
N GLU A 605 -13.77 14.93 -3.62
CA GLU A 605 -12.78 14.82 -2.54
C GLU A 605 -12.74 13.35 -2.11
N PHE A 606 -11.57 12.72 -2.28
CA PHE A 606 -11.33 11.36 -1.85
C PHE A 606 -11.34 11.28 -0.32
N ASP A 607 -12.54 11.19 0.27
CA ASP A 607 -12.75 10.61 1.58
C ASP A 607 -12.78 9.08 1.43
N GLY A 608 -11.97 8.38 2.23
CA GLY A 608 -11.89 6.93 2.24
C GLY A 608 -13.15 6.24 2.80
N SER A 609 -14.30 6.91 2.83
CA SER A 609 -15.56 6.43 3.39
C SER A 609 -16.54 5.88 2.35
N GLU A 610 -16.33 6.11 1.04
CA GLU A 610 -17.30 5.73 0.00
C GLU A 610 -17.01 4.38 -0.70
N PHE A 611 -16.41 3.43 0.04
CA PHE A 611 -16.27 2.04 -0.42
C PHE A 611 -16.98 1.04 0.51
N GLU A 612 -17.98 1.49 1.25
CA GLU A 612 -18.89 0.63 2.02
C GLU A 612 -20.32 0.76 1.50
N THR A 613 -20.58 0.25 0.30
CA THR A 613 -21.74 -0.58 -0.03
C THR A 613 -21.72 -0.80 -1.53
N ASP A 614 -21.11 -1.88 -1.99
CA ASP A 614 -21.59 -2.53 -3.21
C ASP A 614 -21.24 -4.01 -3.17
N SER A 615 -22.27 -4.81 -3.44
CA SER A 615 -22.31 -6.25 -3.24
C SER A 615 -21.20 -7.01 -3.98
N GLU A 616 -20.72 -8.09 -3.37
CA GLU A 616 -19.64 -8.98 -3.86
C GLU A 616 -19.88 -9.57 -5.28
N SER A 617 -21.02 -9.34 -5.92
CA SER A 617 -21.39 -9.86 -7.24
C SER A 617 -21.01 -8.99 -8.45
N GLU A 618 -20.67 -7.71 -8.28
CA GLU A 618 -20.37 -6.82 -9.42
C GLU A 618 -18.88 -6.76 -9.81
N TYR A 619 -17.97 -7.19 -8.93
CA TYR A 619 -16.53 -7.01 -9.14
C TYR A 619 -15.80 -8.18 -9.82
N MET A 620 -16.48 -9.31 -10.04
CA MET A 620 -16.02 -10.31 -11.02
C MET A 620 -16.07 -9.78 -12.46
N TYR A 621 -16.78 -8.67 -12.71
CA TYR A 621 -16.88 -8.02 -14.02
C TYR A 621 -15.80 -6.95 -14.28
N PHE A 622 -15.07 -6.49 -13.26
CA PHE A 622 -14.09 -5.40 -13.40
C PHE A 622 -12.73 -5.81 -14.01
N ILE A 623 -12.69 -6.98 -14.65
CA ILE A 623 -11.59 -7.44 -15.52
C ILE A 623 -11.97 -7.29 -17.02
N CYS A 624 -13.17 -6.80 -17.35
CA CYS A 624 -13.56 -6.39 -18.71
C CYS A 624 -13.51 -4.86 -18.82
N ILE A 625 -12.51 -4.29 -19.51
CA ILE A 625 -12.57 -3.84 -20.91
C ILE A 625 -13.43 -2.59 -21.08
N ASP A 626 -12.74 -1.51 -21.45
CA ASP A 626 -13.24 -0.28 -22.06
C ASP A 626 -14.20 -0.60 -23.25
N PRO A 627 -15.48 -0.17 -23.22
CA PRO A 627 -16.51 -0.60 -24.19
C PRO A 627 -16.18 -0.27 -25.64
N ASP A 628 -15.32 0.72 -25.89
CA ASP A 628 -14.95 1.15 -27.24
C ASP A 628 -13.97 0.19 -27.96
N TYR A 629 -13.56 -0.91 -27.31
CA TYR A 629 -12.58 -1.88 -27.84
C TYR A 629 -13.14 -3.26 -28.19
N GLU A 630 -14.43 -3.54 -27.96
CA GLU A 630 -14.98 -4.90 -28.10
C GLU A 630 -14.89 -5.46 -29.52
N TYR A 631 -15.04 -4.64 -30.56
CA TYR A 631 -15.04 -5.15 -31.94
C TYR A 631 -13.63 -5.44 -32.50
N PHE A 632 -12.62 -4.64 -32.13
CA PHE A 632 -11.27 -4.81 -32.68
C PHE A 632 -10.47 -5.87 -31.90
N ALA A 633 -10.63 -5.92 -30.57
CA ALA A 633 -9.93 -6.89 -29.73
C ALA A 633 -10.45 -8.33 -29.93
N PHE A 634 -11.76 -8.49 -30.15
CA PHE A 634 -12.35 -9.81 -30.41
C PHE A 634 -11.94 -10.36 -31.78
N ASP A 635 -11.83 -9.51 -32.81
CA ASP A 635 -11.39 -9.92 -34.15
C ASP A 635 -9.88 -10.25 -34.18
N VAL A 636 -9.05 -9.49 -33.45
CA VAL A 636 -7.62 -9.81 -33.29
C VAL A 636 -7.41 -11.08 -32.46
N PHE A 637 -8.19 -11.29 -31.40
CA PHE A 637 -8.12 -12.52 -30.60
C PHE A 637 -8.60 -13.75 -31.40
N GLN A 638 -9.68 -13.63 -32.17
CA GLN A 638 -10.11 -14.71 -33.07
C GLN A 638 -9.07 -15.03 -34.14
N ARG A 639 -8.42 -14.01 -34.73
CA ARG A 639 -7.34 -14.21 -35.71
C ARG A 639 -6.08 -14.80 -35.09
N PHE A 640 -5.75 -14.42 -33.86
CA PHE A 640 -4.63 -14.98 -33.11
C PHE A 640 -4.87 -16.46 -32.74
N VAL A 641 -6.08 -16.80 -32.27
CA VAL A 641 -6.49 -18.19 -32.01
C VAL A 641 -6.54 -19.02 -33.32
N GLN A 642 -6.96 -18.42 -34.44
CA GLN A 642 -6.90 -19.06 -35.75
C GLN A 642 -5.46 -19.32 -36.21
N CYS A 643 -4.54 -18.35 -36.04
CA CYS A 643 -3.11 -18.53 -36.34
C CYS A 643 -2.46 -19.62 -35.47
N LEU A 644 -2.80 -19.70 -34.18
CA LEU A 644 -2.32 -20.76 -33.29
C LEU A 644 -2.91 -22.12 -33.67
N SER A 645 -4.17 -22.19 -34.11
CA SER A 645 -4.78 -23.43 -34.59
C SER A 645 -4.16 -23.95 -35.90
N LEU A 646 -3.75 -23.03 -36.79
CA LEU A 646 -3.08 -23.33 -38.06
C LEU A 646 -1.64 -23.83 -37.83
N ASN A 647 -0.91 -23.23 -36.88
CA ASN A 647 0.42 -23.72 -36.49
C ASN A 647 0.36 -25.10 -35.84
N ASN A 648 -0.67 -25.40 -35.05
CA ASN A 648 -0.86 -26.72 -34.44
C ASN A 648 -1.24 -27.81 -35.47
N ALA A 649 -1.92 -27.42 -36.57
CA ALA A 649 -2.23 -28.31 -37.68
C ALA A 649 -0.99 -28.62 -38.55
N LEU A 650 -0.10 -27.65 -38.75
CA LEU A 650 1.18 -27.83 -39.45
C LEU A 650 2.17 -28.68 -38.64
N TRP A 651 2.17 -28.55 -37.31
CA TRP A 651 3.02 -29.36 -36.44
C TRP A 651 2.57 -30.83 -36.35
N LYS A 652 1.26 -31.10 -36.43
CA LYS A 652 0.71 -32.47 -36.43
C LYS A 652 0.74 -33.17 -37.79
N SER A 653 0.91 -32.45 -38.89
CA SER A 653 0.97 -33.03 -40.23
C SER A 653 2.37 -33.47 -40.68
N GLY A 654 3.42 -33.21 -39.88
CA GLY A 654 4.78 -33.62 -40.19
C GLY A 654 5.32 -33.03 -41.50
N ALA A 655 4.77 -31.92 -41.97
CA ALA A 655 5.23 -31.25 -43.18
C ALA A 655 6.33 -30.26 -42.83
N THR A 656 7.59 -30.62 -43.10
CA THR A 656 8.69 -29.66 -43.22
C THR A 656 8.52 -28.85 -44.51
N ALA A 657 8.36 -27.54 -44.39
CA ALA A 657 8.82 -26.52 -45.33
C ALA A 657 8.92 -25.18 -44.61
#